data_AF-A0A0W0TKU3-F1
#
_entry.id   AF-A0A0W0TKU3-F1
#
_cell.length_a   1.000
_cell.length_b   1.000
_cell.length_c   1.000
_cell.angle_alpha   90.00
_cell.angle_beta   90.00
_cell.angle_gamma   90.00
#
_symmetry.space_group_name_H-M   'P 1'
#
loop_
_entity.id
_entity.type
_entity.pdbx_description
1 polymer ?
#
loop_
_entity_poly.entity_id
_entity_poly.type
_entity_poly.pdbx_seq_one_letter_code
_entity_poly.pdbx_strand_id
1 'polypeptide(L)'
;MFTKTDSQPQGPETDIVNLPTKSSSFGYTMSIDLAPLNQFKKFWQHNANTNKSGIWQCLANNYINRPYLDIPSVIAKYSYNLQHDNYTVYHRNHDVTHAVRQRHYAKNYLEIIAKYGKDEFSTLAKAIINDAEVKTCLELAIFLCRSGRTNEQSGRDDPNNAKRSSELFTEVATRLGFDKGLIEFLAFSIATHKPDFAKYKDLVSKLPGNDKEKLAKLLYRIIDLSHHTDLVRCKTGGPDQPVRKDIEHELSELLAENKVNVPNAVSNLLTYAIQACKTTGTCVKYQEFGRENTDYDAQLKVLHTKDVLWSMGELQKVELDIEQEIHNGKYGAFQELIKKVTNTKKLDLTNWRIDTKELNTLLKIIEQHELTSAFLVGLKPSAHQQTLVTALQNKSKNQNTPILIKYAQALGENAVNNFDQQFQQQARERLKVSMAFEPSRLARAKDNGISAYFSQMIKEAKGDVPAFGGDQFATHVTGVTKLANDEIEQKYAAVKKDIKLQKPLPQNYLAQMQTIEIPDIQLEDGEMLLYHGTGADIAHLIMTNGFDENRCRRVTGNGYGPLGKGIYFTSELSKAATFSRCSQCNMTEQCSCYDKETMQPAERVVLLNRVYVGNAEILSAKNDLIKEREKPADSFDSCIALSQELDPKSDYRSTEICVPKGAQIIPLYEIRFTFTPNYLLSANWDKALANNGLANVPSDSFQTLLKNHRALLAKVNELIDSDASNINAQIDQLQKLGNKIIYHLTEMRNQLGQIQHPDIQQEQSLKQLTIQLRDMNTLQTQLTDYLKQNIAEQKDKQLQEQEQKPVISSYASFFTPKYVLKQKITTLNDDALNRDTFISGLIKSLDIALEYNQKKNHSSRFALSMFSSNPPHRTRLTQEMIRLRESLNKLDKNDLVQANKLLSEALDDLTQAADNHNNLSAIKTSTAYKNLLQHQQKLQQLMLNETVELADLQSAANNHSVDNGNELAFKME
;
A
#
# COMPACT_ATOMS: atom_id res chain seq x y z
N MET A 1 45.92 75.88 -9.70
CA MET A 1 45.17 75.83 -8.42
C MET A 1 43.73 75.50 -8.75
N PHE A 2 43.26 74.29 -8.46
CA PHE A 2 41.86 73.99 -8.10
C PHE A 2 41.79 72.58 -7.53
N THR A 3 40.89 72.44 -6.55
CA THR A 3 40.81 71.43 -5.50
C THR A 3 39.63 70.48 -5.66
N LYS A 4 39.80 69.28 -5.07
CA LYS A 4 38.84 68.35 -4.46
C LYS A 4 37.75 67.72 -5.33
N THR A 5 37.95 66.42 -5.56
CA THR A 5 37.03 65.39 -6.04
C THR A 5 36.23 64.78 -4.88
N ASP A 6 34.92 64.64 -5.08
CA ASP A 6 34.00 63.91 -4.20
C ASP A 6 34.29 62.40 -4.18
N SER A 7 34.34 61.83 -2.98
CA SER A 7 34.49 60.41 -2.70
C SER A 7 33.17 59.66 -2.91
N GLN A 8 33.20 58.60 -3.71
CA GLN A 8 32.09 57.64 -3.83
C GLN A 8 31.78 56.95 -2.49
N PRO A 9 30.50 56.64 -2.19
CA PRO A 9 30.13 55.93 -0.97
C PRO A 9 30.70 54.50 -1.01
N GLN A 10 31.47 54.14 0.01
CA GLN A 10 31.88 52.76 0.26
C GLN A 10 30.62 51.90 0.45
N GLY A 11 30.52 50.79 -0.31
CA GLY A 11 29.43 49.83 -0.14
C GLY A 11 29.42 49.23 1.28
N PRO A 12 28.28 48.67 1.73
CA PRO A 12 28.18 48.10 3.08
C PRO A 12 29.19 46.96 3.25
N GLU A 13 30.01 47.03 4.31
CA GLU A 13 30.91 45.94 4.71
C GLU A 13 30.10 44.65 4.95
N THR A 14 30.38 43.60 4.19
CA THR A 14 29.77 42.28 4.38
C THR A 14 30.45 41.57 5.55
N ASP A 15 29.66 41.08 6.51
CA ASP A 15 30.15 40.38 7.71
C ASP A 15 29.79 38.90 7.63
N ILE A 16 30.49 38.18 6.75
CA ILE A 16 30.21 36.79 6.41
C ILE A 16 31.04 35.86 7.27
N VAL A 17 30.37 34.97 8.00
CA VAL A 17 30.99 33.90 8.79
C VAL A 17 30.71 32.54 8.14
N ASN A 18 31.73 31.70 8.06
CA ASN A 18 31.63 30.34 7.56
C ASN A 18 31.53 29.37 8.74
N LEU A 19 30.42 28.63 8.83
CA LEU A 19 30.24 27.65 9.89
C LEU A 19 31.23 26.48 9.72
N PRO A 20 31.90 26.02 10.79
CA PRO A 20 32.95 25.02 10.67
C PRO A 20 32.44 23.64 10.26
N THR A 21 31.21 23.27 10.61
CA THR A 21 30.65 21.98 10.23
C THR A 21 30.12 21.98 8.80
N LYS A 22 30.75 21.19 7.94
CA LYS A 22 30.36 21.01 6.53
C LYS A 22 29.11 20.16 6.35
N SER A 23 28.42 20.36 5.23
CA SER A 23 27.27 19.57 4.78
C SER A 23 27.65 18.10 4.57
N SER A 24 26.74 17.17 4.87
CA SER A 24 27.04 15.73 4.89
C SER A 24 27.19 15.14 3.49
N SER A 25 26.41 15.66 2.52
CA SER A 25 26.31 15.05 1.19
C SER A 25 27.36 15.58 0.21
N PHE A 26 27.64 16.89 0.25
CA PHE A 26 28.57 17.52 -0.71
C PHE A 26 29.74 18.25 -0.06
N GLY A 27 29.84 18.25 1.27
CA GLY A 27 30.93 18.91 1.99
C GLY A 27 30.91 20.44 1.86
N TYR A 28 29.74 21.04 1.56
CA TYR A 28 29.60 22.48 1.44
C TYR A 28 29.65 23.17 2.81
N THR A 29 30.21 24.37 2.84
CA THR A 29 30.25 25.21 4.03
C THR A 29 29.03 26.12 4.02
N MET A 30 28.33 26.22 5.16
CA MET A 30 27.23 27.17 5.33
C MET A 30 27.81 28.53 5.68
N SER A 31 27.59 29.52 4.82
CA SER A 31 27.99 30.91 5.04
C SER A 31 26.80 31.74 5.52
N ILE A 32 27.00 32.50 6.58
CA ILE A 32 25.97 33.33 7.21
C ILE A 32 26.42 34.79 7.23
N ASP A 33 25.51 35.71 6.91
CA ASP A 33 25.76 37.15 6.99
C ASP A 33 25.21 37.67 8.32
N LEU A 34 26.09 38.25 9.14
CA LEU A 34 25.75 38.79 10.46
C LEU A 34 25.50 40.31 10.44
N ALA A 35 25.83 41.02 9.35
CA ALA A 35 25.68 42.47 9.26
C ALA A 35 24.24 42.96 9.53
N PRO A 36 23.17 42.28 9.06
CA PRO A 36 21.79 42.66 9.35
C PRO A 36 21.42 42.68 10.83
N LEU A 37 22.20 41.99 11.69
CA LEU A 37 21.96 41.89 13.12
C LEU A 37 22.52 43.05 13.93
N ASN A 38 23.37 43.90 13.34
CA ASN A 38 24.04 45.00 14.04
C ASN A 38 23.04 45.98 14.70
N GLN A 39 21.89 46.19 14.06
CA GLN A 39 20.79 47.03 14.57
C GLN A 39 20.01 46.41 15.76
N PHE A 40 20.22 45.13 16.05
CA PHE A 40 19.50 44.37 17.08
C PHE A 40 20.39 44.01 18.28
N LYS A 41 21.58 44.61 18.41
CA LYS A 41 22.48 44.34 19.53
C LYS A 41 21.80 44.68 20.86
N LYS A 42 21.77 43.72 21.79
CA LYS A 42 21.12 43.81 23.10
C LYS A 42 19.63 44.19 23.03
N PHE A 43 18.92 43.79 21.97
CA PHE A 43 17.53 44.20 21.76
C PHE A 43 16.55 43.82 22.88
N TRP A 44 16.88 42.82 23.71
CA TRP A 44 16.07 42.44 24.86
C TRP A 44 16.09 43.47 26.00
N GLN A 45 17.10 44.35 26.05
CA GLN A 45 17.24 45.42 27.04
C GLN A 45 16.36 46.64 26.73
N HIS A 46 15.85 46.77 25.49
CA HIS A 46 14.96 47.87 25.13
C HIS A 46 13.56 47.66 25.73
N ASN A 47 12.89 48.78 26.07
CA ASN A 47 11.56 48.79 26.70
C ASN A 47 10.58 47.85 25.97
N ALA A 48 9.69 47.20 26.74
CA ALA A 48 8.71 46.23 26.25
C ALA A 48 7.84 46.72 25.07
N ASN A 49 7.71 48.04 24.88
CA ASN A 49 6.96 48.68 23.81
C ASN A 49 7.70 48.75 22.46
N THR A 50 8.99 48.40 22.40
CA THR A 50 9.69 48.29 21.11
C THR A 50 9.31 47.00 20.41
N ASN A 51 8.90 47.09 19.14
CA ASN A 51 8.42 45.95 18.38
C ASN A 51 9.56 44.92 18.15
N LYS A 52 9.67 43.93 19.04
CA LYS A 52 10.67 42.84 19.00
C LYS A 52 10.50 41.88 17.82
N SER A 53 9.57 42.12 16.90
CA SER A 53 9.36 41.24 15.75
C SER A 53 10.36 41.41 14.62
N GLY A 54 10.96 42.61 14.49
CA GLY A 54 11.90 42.91 13.42
C GLY A 54 13.10 41.95 13.42
N ILE A 55 13.57 41.54 14.60
CA ILE A 55 14.66 40.56 14.71
C ILE A 55 14.22 39.17 14.21
N TRP A 56 13.04 38.69 14.57
CA TRP A 56 12.58 37.36 14.12
C TRP A 56 12.39 37.30 12.61
N GLN A 57 11.85 38.37 12.02
CA GLN A 57 11.77 38.49 10.56
C GLN A 57 13.16 38.56 9.90
N CYS A 58 14.10 39.28 10.51
CA CYS A 58 15.49 39.34 10.05
C CYS A 58 16.15 37.94 10.07
N LEU A 59 15.99 37.19 11.16
CA LEU A 59 16.51 35.82 11.29
C LEU A 59 15.88 34.88 10.26
N ALA A 60 14.55 34.96 10.07
CA ALA A 60 13.83 34.18 9.09
C ALA A 60 14.37 34.41 7.66
N ASN A 61 14.49 35.68 7.25
CA ASN A 61 14.95 36.05 5.91
C ASN A 61 16.41 35.65 5.65
N ASN A 62 17.26 35.72 6.67
CA ASN A 62 18.69 35.50 6.51
C ASN A 62 19.15 34.05 6.74
N TYR A 63 18.42 33.25 7.52
CA TYR A 63 18.92 31.94 7.93
C TYR A 63 17.96 30.78 7.70
N ILE A 64 16.64 31.02 7.62
CA ILE A 64 15.64 29.95 7.46
C ILE A 64 15.09 29.90 6.04
N ASN A 65 14.68 31.05 5.48
CA ASN A 65 14.07 31.15 4.15
C ASN A 65 15.11 31.07 3.01
N ARG A 66 16.02 30.10 3.08
CA ARG A 66 17.07 29.84 2.09
C ARG A 66 16.96 28.40 1.58
N PRO A 67 17.36 28.12 0.32
CA PRO A 67 17.36 26.75 -0.19
C PRO A 67 18.31 25.85 0.61
N TYR A 68 18.01 24.55 0.66
CA TYR A 68 18.90 23.55 1.23
C TYR A 68 20.21 23.46 0.44
N LEU A 69 21.35 23.44 1.15
CA LEU A 69 22.68 23.34 0.52
C LEU A 69 22.91 21.98 -0.15
N ASP A 70 22.37 20.89 0.42
CA ASP A 70 22.56 19.52 -0.08
C ASP A 70 21.48 19.07 -1.07
N ILE A 71 20.65 19.97 -1.59
CA ILE A 71 19.59 19.61 -2.53
C ILE A 71 19.79 20.39 -3.82
N PRO A 72 20.21 19.70 -4.91
CA PRO A 72 20.34 20.34 -6.22
C PRO A 72 19.05 21.06 -6.62
N SER A 73 19.17 22.28 -7.14
CA SER A 73 18.03 23.14 -7.49
C SER A 73 17.01 22.46 -8.41
N VAL A 74 17.49 21.58 -9.30
CA VAL A 74 16.67 20.78 -10.23
C VAL A 74 15.73 19.82 -9.49
N ILE A 75 16.17 19.24 -8.37
CA ILE A 75 15.41 18.27 -7.57
C ILE A 75 14.57 18.99 -6.49
N ALA A 76 15.11 20.08 -5.93
CA ALA A 76 14.48 20.86 -4.88
C ALA A 76 13.05 21.32 -5.26
N LYS A 77 12.86 21.69 -6.53
CA LYS A 77 11.58 22.19 -7.09
C LYS A 77 10.41 21.20 -6.94
N TYR A 78 10.67 19.90 -6.98
CA TYR A 78 9.62 18.88 -7.07
C TYR A 78 9.33 18.15 -5.75
N SER A 79 10.27 18.17 -4.80
CA SER A 79 10.18 17.30 -3.61
C SER A 79 10.38 18.01 -2.28
N TYR A 80 10.98 19.20 -2.25
CA TYR A 80 11.38 19.86 -0.99
C TYR A 80 10.84 21.28 -0.85
N ASN A 81 10.64 21.97 -1.97
CA ASN A 81 10.12 23.31 -2.01
C ASN A 81 8.63 23.31 -2.35
N LEU A 82 7.89 24.22 -1.73
CA LEU A 82 6.51 24.50 -2.13
C LEU A 82 6.52 25.73 -3.03
N GLN A 83 6.16 25.54 -4.29
CA GLN A 83 5.99 26.63 -5.24
C GLN A 83 4.53 27.04 -5.33
N HIS A 84 4.28 28.33 -5.22
CA HIS A 84 3.03 29.01 -5.54
C HIS A 84 3.36 30.12 -6.53
N ASP A 85 2.41 30.58 -7.34
CA ASP A 85 2.64 31.33 -8.60
C ASP A 85 3.75 32.41 -8.56
N ASN A 86 3.93 33.08 -7.42
CA ASN A 86 4.91 34.16 -7.25
C ASN A 86 5.97 33.89 -6.16
N TYR A 87 5.99 32.72 -5.52
CA TYR A 87 6.78 32.47 -4.29
C TYR A 87 7.23 31.03 -4.13
N THR A 88 8.33 30.85 -3.38
CA THR A 88 8.84 29.53 -2.98
C THR A 88 9.02 29.49 -1.48
N VAL A 89 8.41 28.50 -0.81
CA VAL A 89 8.72 28.14 0.57
C VAL A 89 9.76 27.03 0.55
N TYR A 90 10.91 27.33 1.12
CA TYR A 90 11.98 26.35 1.36
C TYR A 90 11.72 25.62 2.69
N HIS A 91 12.25 24.40 2.81
CA HIS A 91 12.23 23.60 4.05
C HIS A 91 10.82 23.32 4.58
N ARG A 92 9.92 22.77 3.76
CA ARG A 92 8.50 22.55 4.11
C ARG A 92 8.25 22.01 5.53
N ASN A 93 9.12 21.17 6.06
CA ASN A 93 8.97 20.61 7.41
C ASN A 93 9.64 21.45 8.51
N HIS A 94 10.71 22.19 8.20
CA HIS A 94 11.56 22.91 9.15
C HIS A 94 11.65 24.41 8.83
N ASP A 95 10.58 24.99 8.30
CA ASP A 95 10.49 26.40 7.92
C ASP A 95 10.25 27.36 9.10
N VAL A 96 10.01 28.63 8.78
CA VAL A 96 9.75 29.69 9.75
C VAL A 96 8.53 29.39 10.63
N THR A 97 7.46 28.81 10.09
CA THR A 97 6.28 28.51 10.90
C THR A 97 6.56 27.43 11.94
N HIS A 98 7.46 26.48 11.64
CA HIS A 98 7.96 25.50 12.62
C HIS A 98 8.67 26.20 13.78
N ALA A 99 9.61 27.10 13.47
CA ALA A 99 10.33 27.88 14.47
C ALA A 99 9.39 28.76 15.33
N VAL A 100 8.41 29.40 14.69
CA VAL A 100 7.40 30.23 15.36
C VAL A 100 6.51 29.42 16.30
N ARG A 101 6.02 28.26 15.88
CA ARG A 101 5.20 27.37 16.73
C ARG A 101 5.99 26.87 17.93
N GLN A 102 7.23 26.41 17.74
CA GLN A 102 8.09 25.98 18.85
C GLN A 102 8.32 27.09 19.88
N ARG A 103 8.61 28.31 19.43
CA ARG A 103 8.75 29.47 20.32
C ARG A 103 7.46 29.71 21.13
N HIS A 104 6.29 29.57 20.50
CA HIS A 104 5.01 29.71 21.18
C HIS A 104 4.76 28.58 22.19
N TYR A 105 5.06 27.33 21.83
CA TYR A 105 4.96 26.18 22.76
C TYR A 105 5.88 26.36 23.97
N ALA A 106 7.11 26.82 23.77
CA ALA A 106 8.06 27.06 24.83
C ALA A 106 7.55 28.09 25.86
N LYS A 107 6.93 29.16 25.39
CA LYS A 107 6.27 30.15 26.26
C LYS A 107 5.16 29.49 27.09
N ASN A 108 4.29 28.71 26.44
CA ASN A 108 3.21 28.01 27.13
C ASN A 108 3.74 27.03 28.17
N TYR A 109 4.81 26.29 27.88
CA TYR A 109 5.44 25.39 28.86
C TYR A 109 6.00 26.14 30.07
N LEU A 110 6.67 27.28 29.88
CA LEU A 110 7.15 28.09 31.00
C LEU A 110 6.00 28.59 31.87
N GLU A 111 4.89 29.03 31.27
CA GLU A 111 3.70 29.48 32.01
C GLU A 111 3.03 28.34 32.78
N ILE A 112 2.89 27.17 32.15
CA ILE A 112 2.36 25.96 32.79
C ILE A 112 3.24 25.53 33.96
N ILE A 113 4.56 25.45 33.78
CA ILE A 113 5.48 25.04 34.85
C ILE A 113 5.53 26.09 35.97
N ALA A 114 5.47 27.38 35.63
CA ALA A 114 5.36 28.45 36.63
C ALA A 114 4.11 28.29 37.51
N LYS A 115 2.98 27.84 36.96
CA LYS A 115 1.72 27.69 37.68
C LYS A 115 1.55 26.32 38.37
N TYR A 116 1.92 25.23 37.69
CA TYR A 116 1.62 23.84 38.09
C TYR A 116 2.88 22.98 38.33
N GLY A 117 4.07 23.56 38.21
CA GLY A 117 5.34 22.89 38.45
C GLY A 117 5.53 22.42 39.89
N LYS A 118 6.47 21.48 40.07
CA LYS A 118 7.12 21.25 41.37
C LYS A 118 7.78 22.54 41.84
N ASP A 119 7.87 22.75 43.15
CA ASP A 119 8.17 24.07 43.71
C ASP A 119 9.52 24.64 43.21
N GLU A 120 10.52 23.78 43.03
CA GLU A 120 11.82 24.15 42.48
C GLU A 120 11.73 24.58 41.00
N PHE A 121 10.95 23.89 40.17
CA PHE A 121 10.80 24.22 38.75
C PHE A 121 9.83 25.38 38.51
N SER A 122 8.80 25.51 39.35
CA SER A 122 7.88 26.66 39.33
C SER A 122 8.65 27.96 39.62
N THR A 123 9.52 27.94 40.63
CA THR A 123 10.36 29.10 40.99
C THR A 123 11.31 29.47 39.85
N LEU A 124 11.98 28.48 39.27
CA LEU A 124 12.88 28.69 38.13
C LEU A 124 12.15 29.19 36.88
N ALA A 125 10.97 28.65 36.56
CA ALA A 125 10.18 29.11 35.42
C ALA A 125 9.76 30.57 35.58
N LYS A 126 9.32 30.98 36.78
CA LYS A 126 9.04 32.40 37.10
C LYS A 126 10.29 33.27 36.95
N ALA A 127 11.44 32.78 37.43
CA ALA A 127 12.71 33.49 37.28
C ALA A 127 13.09 33.69 35.81
N ILE A 128 12.98 32.65 34.97
CA ILE A 128 13.20 32.75 33.52
C ILE A 128 12.23 33.76 32.89
N ILE A 129 10.93 33.68 33.21
CA ILE A 129 9.92 34.60 32.65
C ILE A 129 10.26 36.07 32.95
N ASN A 130 10.79 36.34 34.14
CA ASN A 130 11.13 37.69 34.61
C ASN A 130 12.53 38.16 34.18
N ASP A 131 13.43 37.25 33.80
CA ASP A 131 14.74 37.56 33.26
C ASP A 131 14.68 37.71 31.73
N ALA A 132 14.66 38.95 31.26
CA ALA A 132 14.52 39.27 29.84
C ALA A 132 15.65 38.67 28.99
N GLU A 133 16.86 38.55 29.52
CA GLU A 133 18.00 38.01 28.78
C GLU A 133 17.90 36.49 28.66
N VAL A 134 17.70 35.79 29.77
CA VAL A 134 17.58 34.32 29.79
C VAL A 134 16.40 33.88 28.93
N LYS A 135 15.24 34.52 29.09
CA LYS A 135 14.05 34.24 28.28
C LYS A 135 14.29 34.44 26.79
N THR A 136 14.84 35.59 26.41
CA THR A 136 15.00 35.93 24.98
C THR A 136 16.07 35.05 24.33
N CYS A 137 17.14 34.70 25.05
CA CYS A 137 18.16 33.79 24.56
C CYS A 137 17.62 32.36 24.37
N LEU A 138 16.79 31.87 25.30
CA LEU A 138 16.09 30.59 25.15
C LEU A 138 15.15 30.60 23.95
N GLU A 139 14.34 31.65 23.78
CA GLU A 139 13.47 31.81 22.60
C GLU A 139 14.28 31.82 21.29
N LEU A 140 15.45 32.46 21.28
CA LEU A 140 16.35 32.49 20.14
C LEU A 140 16.92 31.10 19.83
N ALA A 141 17.37 30.37 20.85
CA ALA A 141 17.86 29.01 20.71
C ALA A 141 16.81 28.08 20.09
N ILE A 142 15.56 28.17 20.56
CA ILE A 142 14.43 27.39 20.05
C ILE A 142 14.11 27.79 18.60
N PHE A 143 14.05 29.08 18.30
CA PHE A 143 13.78 29.57 16.95
C PHE A 143 14.84 29.11 15.92
N LEU A 144 16.10 28.95 16.35
CA LEU A 144 17.21 28.55 15.48
C LEU A 144 17.57 27.05 15.56
N CYS A 145 16.89 26.26 16.39
CA CYS A 145 17.22 24.87 16.72
C CYS A 145 17.32 23.93 15.49
N ARG A 146 16.67 24.30 14.37
CA ARG A 146 16.67 23.53 13.11
C ARG A 146 17.17 24.32 11.89
N SER A 147 17.70 25.52 12.10
CA SER A 147 18.06 26.45 11.02
C SER A 147 19.41 26.13 10.36
N GLY A 148 20.24 25.29 10.98
CA GLY A 148 21.48 24.77 10.37
C GLY A 148 21.28 23.54 9.48
N ARG A 149 20.03 23.18 9.16
CA ARG A 149 19.74 22.03 8.31
C ARG A 149 20.11 22.29 6.86
N THR A 150 20.84 21.37 6.24
CA THR A 150 21.21 21.43 4.82
C THR A 150 20.40 20.46 3.96
N ASN A 151 19.57 19.63 4.57
CA ASN A 151 18.68 18.65 3.95
C ASN A 151 17.55 18.27 4.95
N GLU A 152 16.63 17.39 4.52
CA GLU A 152 15.55 16.86 5.37
C GLU A 152 15.90 15.53 6.08
N GLN A 153 17.16 15.09 6.06
CA GLN A 153 17.55 13.82 6.67
C GLN A 153 17.36 13.85 8.20
N SER A 154 17.10 12.68 8.79
CA SER A 154 16.91 12.56 10.24
C SER A 154 18.21 12.85 10.98
N GLY A 155 18.16 13.15 12.28
CA GLY A 155 19.36 13.35 13.09
C GLY A 155 20.26 12.10 13.18
N ARG A 156 19.71 10.91 12.89
CA ARG A 156 20.49 9.66 12.78
C ARG A 156 21.28 9.60 11.48
N ASP A 157 20.70 10.11 10.40
CA ASP A 157 21.28 10.04 9.05
C ASP A 157 22.24 11.21 8.79
N ASP A 158 21.93 12.39 9.33
CA ASP A 158 22.79 13.57 9.31
C ASP A 158 22.85 14.23 10.71
N PRO A 159 23.75 13.74 11.59
CA PRO A 159 23.95 14.33 12.91
C PRO A 159 24.56 15.74 12.85
N ASN A 160 25.19 16.11 11.73
CA ASN A 160 25.82 17.41 11.56
C ASN A 160 24.78 18.55 11.47
N ASN A 161 23.51 18.24 11.16
CA ASN A 161 22.42 19.24 11.16
C ASN A 161 22.24 19.93 12.53
N ALA A 162 22.29 19.17 13.63
CA ALA A 162 22.15 19.74 14.97
C ALA A 162 23.37 20.58 15.34
N LYS A 163 24.57 20.08 15.00
CA LYS A 163 25.82 20.79 15.22
C LYS A 163 25.90 22.11 14.46
N ARG A 164 25.52 22.16 13.18
CA ARG A 164 25.43 23.40 12.40
C ARG A 164 24.41 24.38 12.98
N SER A 165 23.28 23.89 13.49
CA SER A 165 22.26 24.75 14.12
C SER A 165 22.79 25.38 15.41
N SER A 166 23.57 24.62 16.18
CA SER A 166 24.30 25.10 17.36
C SER A 166 25.34 26.17 17.00
N GLU A 167 26.16 25.93 15.98
CA GLU A 167 27.16 26.89 15.48
C GLU A 167 26.50 28.19 14.99
N LEU A 168 25.44 28.10 14.18
CA LEU A 168 24.63 29.24 13.75
C LEU A 168 24.10 30.03 14.95
N PHE A 169 23.52 29.34 15.94
CA PHE A 169 23.03 29.98 17.16
C PHE A 169 24.15 30.70 17.92
N THR A 170 25.32 30.08 18.09
CA THR A 170 26.47 30.69 18.78
C THR A 170 26.90 31.99 18.14
N GLU A 171 27.05 32.03 16.81
CA GLU A 171 27.45 33.23 16.08
C GLU A 171 26.39 34.34 16.19
N VAL A 172 25.11 33.99 15.98
CA VAL A 172 23.99 34.93 16.07
C VAL A 172 23.85 35.48 17.49
N ALA A 173 23.87 34.64 18.51
CA ALA A 173 23.68 35.06 19.90
C ALA A 173 24.87 35.89 20.40
N THR A 174 26.10 35.54 19.99
CA THR A 174 27.31 36.32 20.27
C THR A 174 27.23 37.70 19.63
N ARG A 175 26.77 37.78 18.37
CA ARG A 175 26.56 39.04 17.66
C ARG A 175 25.54 39.92 18.36
N LEU A 176 24.43 39.34 18.80
CA LEU A 176 23.39 40.04 19.53
C LEU A 176 23.84 40.46 20.94
N GLY A 177 24.90 39.84 21.48
CA GLY A 177 25.59 40.27 22.70
C GLY A 177 25.05 39.65 23.98
N PHE A 178 24.55 38.42 23.91
CA PHE A 178 24.06 37.65 25.07
C PHE A 178 25.22 37.18 25.95
N ASP A 179 24.93 36.83 27.20
CA ASP A 179 25.90 36.22 28.12
C ASP A 179 26.56 34.96 27.52
N LYS A 180 27.89 34.91 27.61
CA LYS A 180 28.70 33.84 27.02
C LYS A 180 28.41 32.47 27.63
N GLY A 181 28.22 32.40 28.96
CA GLY A 181 27.91 31.15 29.65
C GLY A 181 26.58 30.57 29.22
N LEU A 182 25.57 31.43 29.07
CA LEU A 182 24.26 31.06 28.56
C LEU A 182 24.31 30.60 27.09
N ILE A 183 25.06 31.31 26.23
CA ILE A 183 25.26 30.90 24.82
C ILE A 183 25.87 29.50 24.76
N GLU A 184 26.96 29.26 25.49
CA GLU A 184 27.65 27.96 25.47
C GLU A 184 26.72 26.82 25.89
N PHE A 185 25.91 27.02 26.93
CA PHE A 185 24.98 26.00 27.42
C PHE A 185 23.83 25.71 26.45
N LEU A 186 23.21 26.75 25.88
CA LEU A 186 22.11 26.58 24.93
C LEU A 186 22.61 26.00 23.60
N ALA A 187 23.80 26.38 23.15
CA ALA A 187 24.45 25.78 21.99
C ALA A 187 24.70 24.28 22.20
N PHE A 188 25.19 23.89 23.37
CA PHE A 188 25.34 22.48 23.75
C PHE A 188 23.99 21.74 23.74
N SER A 189 22.94 22.36 24.27
CA SER A 189 21.58 21.79 24.32
C SER A 189 20.99 21.56 22.93
N ILE A 190 21.24 22.46 21.97
CA ILE A 190 20.82 22.28 20.56
C ILE A 190 21.58 21.11 19.90
N ALA A 191 22.87 20.97 20.20
CA ALA A 191 23.72 19.96 19.57
C ALA A 191 23.53 18.55 20.13
N THR A 192 23.06 18.42 21.38
CA THR A 192 23.13 17.17 22.14
C THR A 192 21.74 16.64 22.50
N HIS A 193 21.45 15.41 22.09
CA HIS A 193 20.23 14.72 22.45
C HIS A 193 20.42 13.92 23.75
N LYS A 194 19.57 14.15 24.76
CA LYS A 194 19.59 13.51 26.09
C LYS A 194 20.95 13.63 26.81
N PRO A 195 21.42 14.86 27.11
CA PRO A 195 22.70 15.09 27.76
C PRO A 195 22.72 14.58 29.21
N ASP A 196 23.88 14.06 29.62
CA ASP A 196 24.19 13.70 31.00
C ASP A 196 24.92 14.87 31.68
N PHE A 197 24.15 15.76 32.33
CA PHE A 197 24.67 17.01 32.90
C PHE A 197 25.75 16.80 33.97
N ALA A 198 25.79 15.63 34.63
CA ALA A 198 26.82 15.32 35.61
C ALA A 198 28.24 15.30 35.00
N LYS A 199 28.35 15.07 33.68
CA LYS A 199 29.62 15.08 32.93
C LYS A 199 30.06 16.47 32.45
N TYR A 200 29.17 17.46 32.53
CA TYR A 200 29.40 18.81 32.00
C TYR A 200 29.24 19.88 33.10
N LYS A 201 29.77 19.60 34.30
CA LYS A 201 29.65 20.50 35.46
C LYS A 201 30.26 21.87 35.21
N ASP A 202 31.34 21.94 34.45
CA ASP A 202 31.99 23.17 34.02
C ASP A 202 31.03 24.05 33.20
N LEU A 203 30.30 23.45 32.26
CA LEU A 203 29.31 24.14 31.45
C LEU A 203 28.10 24.58 32.29
N VAL A 204 27.56 23.69 33.11
CA VAL A 204 26.44 24.00 34.02
C VAL A 204 26.82 25.11 35.00
N SER A 205 28.07 25.14 35.47
CA SER A 205 28.55 26.17 36.41
C SER A 205 28.56 27.59 35.84
N LYS A 206 28.46 27.75 34.51
CA LYS A 206 28.41 29.06 33.83
C LYS A 206 27.01 29.67 33.79
N LEU A 207 25.96 28.89 34.07
CA LEU A 207 24.60 29.40 34.10
C LEU A 207 24.37 30.39 35.26
N PRO A 208 23.41 31.33 35.13
CA PRO A 208 23.06 32.26 36.21
C PRO A 208 22.32 31.56 37.36
N GLY A 209 22.28 32.22 38.53
CA GLY A 209 21.54 31.76 39.71
C GLY A 209 22.24 30.67 40.54
N ASN A 210 21.57 30.26 41.62
CA ASN A 210 22.13 29.31 42.61
C ASN A 210 21.83 27.84 42.26
N ASP A 211 20.66 27.54 41.70
CA ASP A 211 20.21 26.17 41.34
C ASP A 211 20.58 25.80 39.88
N LYS A 212 21.87 25.91 39.52
CA LYS A 212 22.33 25.81 38.11
C LYS A 212 22.01 24.49 37.42
N GLU A 213 22.07 23.36 38.14
CA GLU A 213 21.76 22.04 37.56
C GLU A 213 20.27 21.88 37.22
N LYS A 214 19.39 22.38 38.09
CA LYS A 214 17.94 22.38 37.83
C LYS A 214 17.58 23.37 36.72
N LEU A 215 18.25 24.52 36.68
CA LEU A 215 18.10 25.48 35.59
C LEU A 215 18.53 24.87 34.25
N ALA A 216 19.69 24.20 34.21
CA ALA A 216 20.15 23.46 33.04
C ALA A 216 19.11 22.44 32.56
N LYS A 217 18.59 21.62 33.49
CA LYS A 217 17.54 20.65 33.19
C LYS A 217 16.28 21.31 32.63
N LEU A 218 15.81 22.41 33.23
CA LEU A 218 14.61 23.11 32.78
C LEU A 218 14.81 23.72 31.38
N LEU A 219 15.90 24.44 31.14
CA LEU A 219 16.19 25.05 29.83
C LEU A 219 16.24 23.99 28.71
N TYR A 220 16.94 22.88 28.95
CA TYR A 220 16.99 21.76 28.01
C TYR A 220 15.61 21.16 27.74
N ARG A 221 14.83 20.88 28.80
CA ARG A 221 13.49 20.28 28.64
C ARG A 221 12.53 21.18 27.87
N ILE A 222 12.60 22.50 28.02
CA ILE A 222 11.76 23.42 27.24
C ILE A 222 12.08 23.33 25.74
N ILE A 223 13.36 23.21 25.37
CA ILE A 223 13.78 23.02 23.97
C ILE A 223 13.20 21.70 23.42
N ASP A 224 13.41 20.59 24.12
CA ASP A 224 12.92 19.27 23.69
C ASP A 224 11.39 19.20 23.60
N LEU A 225 10.69 19.62 24.66
CA LEU A 225 9.22 19.62 24.70
C LEU A 225 8.62 20.46 23.57
N SER A 226 9.20 21.64 23.29
CA SER A 226 8.73 22.48 22.17
C SER A 226 8.91 21.78 20.82
N HIS A 227 10.02 21.05 20.64
CA HIS A 227 10.30 20.30 19.43
C HIS A 227 9.38 19.09 19.28
N HIS A 228 9.25 18.27 20.34
CA HIS A 228 8.41 17.09 20.38
C HIS A 228 6.95 17.43 20.09
N THR A 229 6.42 18.48 20.70
CA THR A 229 5.03 18.92 20.50
C THR A 229 4.72 19.28 19.05
N ASP A 230 5.65 19.90 18.31
CA ASP A 230 5.40 20.21 16.90
C ASP A 230 5.39 18.96 16.00
N LEU A 231 5.87 17.80 16.47
CA LEU A 231 5.93 16.56 15.68
C LEU A 231 4.54 15.99 15.34
N VAL A 232 3.46 16.49 15.94
CA VAL A 232 2.06 16.17 15.56
C VAL A 232 1.79 16.38 14.06
N ARG A 233 2.55 17.26 13.42
CA ARG A 233 2.43 17.53 11.98
C ARG A 233 3.02 16.43 11.08
N CYS A 234 3.96 15.62 11.57
CA CYS A 234 4.80 14.79 10.70
C CYS A 234 5.02 13.34 11.17
N LYS A 235 4.95 13.03 12.47
CA LYS A 235 5.04 11.64 12.94
C LYS A 235 3.69 10.93 12.79
N THR A 236 3.64 9.93 11.91
CA THR A 236 2.54 8.96 11.78
C THR A 236 2.89 7.71 12.61
N GLY A 237 1.99 7.25 13.48
CA GLY A 237 2.17 6.01 14.24
C GLY A 237 0.83 5.35 14.54
N GLY A 238 0.84 4.04 14.81
CA GLY A 238 -0.31 3.28 15.29
C GLY A 238 -0.75 3.69 16.71
N PRO A 239 -1.54 2.87 17.41
CA PRO A 239 -2.10 3.19 18.73
C PRO A 239 -1.04 3.56 19.80
N ASP A 240 0.17 2.99 19.68
CA ASP A 240 1.33 3.37 20.49
C ASP A 240 2.03 4.60 19.90
N GLN A 241 1.51 5.75 20.28
CA GLN A 241 1.89 7.08 19.80
C GLN A 241 3.34 7.45 20.21
N PRO A 242 4.26 7.72 19.26
CA PRO A 242 5.68 7.91 19.55
C PRO A 242 6.07 9.33 20.00
N VAL A 243 5.12 10.14 20.50
CA VAL A 243 5.39 11.52 20.97
C VAL A 243 4.67 11.82 22.28
N ARG A 244 3.42 11.37 22.42
CA ARG A 244 2.64 11.53 23.66
C ARG A 244 3.38 10.98 24.88
N LYS A 245 3.84 9.73 24.81
CA LYS A 245 4.57 9.09 25.92
C LYS A 245 5.86 9.84 26.27
N ASP A 246 6.56 10.38 25.28
CA ASP A 246 7.77 11.18 25.50
C ASP A 246 7.42 12.48 26.24
N ILE A 247 6.39 13.22 25.80
CA ILE A 247 5.95 14.46 26.44
C ILE A 247 5.40 14.20 27.85
N GLU A 248 4.59 13.15 28.04
CA GLU A 248 4.06 12.76 29.37
C GLU A 248 5.20 12.45 30.35
N HIS A 249 6.18 11.65 29.91
CA HIS A 249 7.35 11.34 30.71
C HIS A 249 8.14 12.61 31.06
N GLU A 250 8.43 13.45 30.08
CA GLU A 250 9.19 14.69 30.29
C GLU A 250 8.46 15.69 31.20
N LEU A 251 7.15 15.84 31.06
CA LEU A 251 6.35 16.73 31.92
C LEU A 251 6.14 16.19 33.33
N SER A 252 6.03 14.88 33.52
CA SER A 252 5.91 14.27 34.86
C SER A 252 7.14 14.58 35.75
N GLU A 253 8.30 14.81 35.14
CA GLU A 253 9.49 15.26 35.86
C GLU A 253 9.37 16.70 36.36
N LEU A 254 8.61 17.56 35.68
CA LEU A 254 8.56 19.00 35.91
C LEU A 254 7.30 19.46 36.66
N LEU A 255 6.16 18.81 36.41
CA LEU A 255 4.85 19.15 36.96
C LEU A 255 4.60 18.43 38.28
N ALA A 256 3.83 19.07 39.16
CA ALA A 256 3.40 18.46 40.41
C ALA A 256 2.08 17.71 40.18
N GLU A 257 2.10 16.38 40.33
CA GLU A 257 0.95 15.50 40.05
C GLU A 257 -0.29 15.83 40.91
N ASN A 258 -0.09 16.44 42.08
CA ASN A 258 -1.17 16.91 42.94
C ASN A 258 -1.80 18.24 42.49
N LYS A 259 -1.19 18.96 41.53
CA LYS A 259 -1.69 20.23 41.00
C LYS A 259 -2.33 20.09 39.61
N VAL A 260 -1.92 19.10 38.82
CA VAL A 260 -2.40 18.90 37.45
C VAL A 260 -2.30 17.43 37.03
N ASN A 261 -3.32 16.94 36.31
CA ASN A 261 -3.28 15.63 35.68
C ASN A 261 -2.41 15.71 34.40
N VAL A 262 -1.21 15.12 34.44
CA VAL A 262 -0.23 15.20 33.35
C VAL A 262 -0.77 14.62 32.03
N PRO A 263 -1.38 13.41 31.99
CA PRO A 263 -2.01 12.90 30.77
C PRO A 263 -3.05 13.85 30.14
N ASN A 264 -3.88 14.50 30.96
CA ASN A 264 -4.87 15.47 30.47
C ASN A 264 -4.18 16.71 29.91
N ALA A 265 -3.21 17.28 30.62
CA ALA A 265 -2.44 18.43 30.16
C ALA A 265 -1.74 18.16 28.82
N VAL A 266 -1.17 16.95 28.62
CA VAL A 266 -0.57 16.56 27.34
C VAL A 266 -1.60 16.48 26.23
N SER A 267 -2.79 15.94 26.50
CA SER A 267 -3.88 15.87 25.51
C SER A 267 -4.28 17.26 25.02
N ASN A 268 -4.36 18.23 25.94
CA ASN A 268 -4.72 19.61 25.63
C ASN A 268 -3.61 20.33 24.86
N LEU A 269 -2.34 20.11 25.24
CA LEU A 269 -1.18 20.62 24.53
C LEU A 269 -1.10 20.11 23.09
N LEU A 270 -1.37 18.82 22.86
CA LEU A 270 -1.38 18.24 21.53
C LEU A 270 -2.56 18.74 20.70
N THR A 271 -3.73 18.92 21.30
CA THR A 271 -4.90 19.56 20.65
C THR A 271 -4.56 20.99 20.22
N TYR A 272 -3.97 21.77 21.12
CA TYR A 272 -3.47 23.11 20.84
C TYR A 272 -2.44 23.09 19.71
N ALA A 273 -1.50 22.14 19.72
CA ALA A 273 -0.48 22.03 18.67
C ALA A 273 -1.08 21.73 17.29
N ILE A 274 -2.13 20.90 17.24
CA ILE A 274 -2.90 20.61 16.02
C ILE A 274 -3.58 21.87 15.50
N GLN A 275 -4.22 22.65 16.37
CA GLN A 275 -4.84 23.93 15.98
C GLN A 275 -3.79 24.91 15.47
N ALA A 276 -2.67 25.06 16.18
CA ALA A 276 -1.55 25.89 15.76
C ALA A 276 -0.98 25.48 14.38
N CYS A 277 -0.90 24.19 14.08
CA CYS A 277 -0.51 23.69 12.76
C CYS A 277 -1.51 24.16 11.68
N LYS A 278 -2.81 23.99 11.92
CA LYS A 278 -3.87 24.44 10.99
C LYS A 278 -3.85 25.94 10.75
N THR A 279 -3.76 26.71 11.83
CA THR A 279 -3.67 28.18 11.78
C THR A 279 -2.48 28.67 10.97
N THR A 280 -1.40 27.89 10.91
CA THR A 280 -0.19 28.22 10.12
C THR A 280 -0.12 27.49 8.78
N GLY A 281 -1.24 26.93 8.29
CA GLY A 281 -1.33 26.23 7.01
C GLY A 281 -0.54 24.91 6.93
N THR A 282 -0.19 24.32 8.06
CA THR A 282 0.62 23.10 8.13
C THR A 282 -0.25 21.87 8.31
N CYS A 283 -0.04 20.85 7.47
CA CYS A 283 -0.78 19.58 7.53
C CYS A 283 -0.55 18.88 8.88
N VAL A 284 -1.59 18.22 9.40
CA VAL A 284 -1.50 17.37 10.59
C VAL A 284 -1.54 15.91 10.18
N LYS A 285 -0.67 15.07 10.77
CA LYS A 285 -0.62 13.62 10.49
C LYS A 285 -0.96 12.76 11.71
N TYR A 286 -1.49 13.39 12.75
CA TYR A 286 -1.76 12.80 14.05
C TYR A 286 -3.18 12.20 14.11
N GLN A 287 -3.29 10.92 14.49
CA GLN A 287 -4.53 10.12 14.38
C GLN A 287 -5.39 10.07 15.67
N GLU A 288 -4.93 10.61 16.80
CA GLU A 288 -5.55 10.46 18.13
C GLU A 288 -7.01 10.96 18.21
N PHE A 289 -7.43 11.84 17.29
CA PHE A 289 -8.80 12.38 17.23
C PHE A 289 -9.69 11.72 16.15
N GLY A 290 -9.31 10.54 15.66
CA GLY A 290 -10.12 9.75 14.71
C GLY A 290 -10.26 10.37 13.31
N ARG A 291 -9.51 11.43 13.01
CA ARG A 291 -9.43 12.06 11.69
C ARG A 291 -7.98 12.40 11.42
N GLU A 292 -7.34 11.72 10.47
CA GLU A 292 -6.22 12.33 9.76
C GLU A 292 -6.75 13.60 9.11
N ASN A 293 -6.51 14.74 9.74
CA ASN A 293 -6.91 16.01 9.17
C ASN A 293 -5.83 16.41 8.15
N THR A 294 -6.13 16.11 6.88
CA THR A 294 -5.27 16.42 5.74
C THR A 294 -5.43 17.86 5.24
N ASP A 295 -6.04 18.77 6.02
CA ASP A 295 -6.29 20.15 5.61
C ASP A 295 -4.95 20.91 5.55
N TYR A 296 -4.31 20.81 4.39
CA TYR A 296 -3.09 21.52 4.06
C TYR A 296 -3.45 22.73 3.20
N ASP A 297 -3.42 23.91 3.81
CA ASP A 297 -3.58 25.17 3.09
C ASP A 297 -2.20 25.73 2.70
N ALA A 298 -1.78 25.42 1.48
CA ALA A 298 -0.50 25.87 0.93
C ALA A 298 -0.41 27.40 0.81
N GLN A 299 -1.53 28.09 0.55
CA GLN A 299 -1.54 29.55 0.42
C GLN A 299 -1.34 30.20 1.77
N LEU A 300 -2.09 29.74 2.78
CA LEU A 300 -1.93 30.19 4.16
C LEU A 300 -0.50 29.91 4.65
N LYS A 301 0.02 28.72 4.39
CA LYS A 301 1.40 28.35 4.73
C LYS A 301 2.43 29.33 4.15
N VAL A 302 2.30 29.67 2.87
CA VAL A 302 3.17 30.63 2.19
C VAL A 302 3.07 32.02 2.82
N LEU A 303 1.86 32.49 3.13
CA LEU A 303 1.64 33.78 3.78
C LEU A 303 2.35 33.84 5.14
N HIS A 304 2.15 32.80 5.95
CA HIS A 304 2.70 32.71 7.30
C HIS A 304 4.23 32.58 7.32
N THR A 305 4.84 31.86 6.37
CA THR A 305 6.30 31.74 6.28
C THR A 305 6.99 33.06 5.89
N LYS A 306 6.29 33.95 5.18
CA LYS A 306 6.83 35.28 4.81
C LYS A 306 6.79 36.26 5.95
N ASP A 307 5.77 36.17 6.78
CA ASP A 307 5.49 37.16 7.81
C ASP A 307 5.40 36.48 9.19
N VAL A 308 6.49 36.62 9.93
CA VAL A 308 6.59 36.10 11.31
C VAL A 308 5.57 36.79 12.22
N LEU A 309 5.32 38.09 12.03
CA LEU A 309 4.34 38.83 12.84
C LEU A 309 2.95 38.29 12.64
N TRP A 310 2.57 38.08 11.39
CA TRP A 310 1.27 37.52 11.04
C TRP A 310 1.08 36.15 11.71
N SER A 311 2.08 35.27 11.60
CA SER A 311 2.06 33.95 12.26
C SER A 311 1.92 34.03 13.77
N MET A 312 2.68 34.91 14.42
CA MET A 312 2.57 35.09 15.87
C MET A 312 1.19 35.63 16.28
N GLY A 313 0.64 36.57 15.51
CA GLY A 313 -0.68 37.16 15.76
C GLY A 313 -1.81 36.15 15.67
N GLU A 314 -1.81 35.27 14.66
CA GLU A 314 -2.82 34.23 14.55
C GLU A 314 -2.68 33.15 15.64
N LEU A 315 -1.44 32.77 16.01
CA LEU A 315 -1.22 31.80 17.09
C LEU A 315 -1.68 32.31 18.46
N GLN A 316 -1.61 33.61 18.70
CA GLN A 316 -2.12 34.22 19.95
C GLN A 316 -3.65 34.15 20.06
N LYS A 317 -4.37 33.94 18.96
CA LYS A 317 -5.82 33.75 18.96
C LYS A 317 -6.23 32.31 19.27
N VAL A 318 -5.27 31.38 19.27
CA VAL A 318 -5.51 29.98 19.62
C VAL A 318 -5.48 29.88 21.15
N GLU A 319 -6.57 29.43 21.75
CA GLU A 319 -6.68 29.30 23.21
C GLU A 319 -6.09 27.95 23.67
N LEU A 320 -5.25 28.00 24.73
CA LEU A 320 -4.78 26.82 25.43
C LEU A 320 -5.42 26.79 26.82
N ASP A 321 -6.27 25.81 27.06
CA ASP A 321 -6.77 25.50 28.39
C ASP A 321 -6.25 24.13 28.81
N ILE A 322 -5.39 24.09 29.84
CA ILE A 322 -4.78 22.85 30.32
C ILE A 322 -5.61 22.12 31.38
N GLU A 323 -6.61 22.80 31.94
CA GLU A 323 -7.54 22.24 32.93
C GLU A 323 -8.86 21.82 32.28
N GLN A 324 -9.21 22.43 31.13
CA GLN A 324 -10.33 21.98 30.33
C GLN A 324 -10.19 20.48 30.12
N GLU A 325 -11.23 19.74 30.49
CA GLU A 325 -11.33 18.33 30.17
C GLU A 325 -11.63 18.22 28.67
N ILE A 326 -10.58 18.36 27.84
CA ILE A 326 -10.65 18.15 26.40
C ILE A 326 -10.64 16.63 26.20
N HIS A 327 -11.78 16.05 26.55
CA HIS A 327 -12.17 14.67 26.38
C HIS A 327 -11.40 13.64 27.24
N ASN A 328 -12.14 12.94 28.12
CA ASN A 328 -11.72 11.70 28.80
C ASN A 328 -11.49 10.53 27.83
N GLY A 329 -10.61 10.70 26.85
CA GLY A 329 -10.48 9.80 25.71
C GLY A 329 -11.84 9.52 25.08
N LYS A 330 -12.12 8.23 24.87
CA LYS A 330 -13.33 7.73 24.20
C LYS A 330 -14.65 8.32 24.76
N TYR A 331 -14.77 8.50 26.08
CA TYR A 331 -16.01 8.96 26.70
C TYR A 331 -16.29 10.45 26.51
N GLY A 332 -15.24 11.28 26.43
CA GLY A 332 -15.39 12.70 26.14
C GLY A 332 -15.73 12.97 24.67
N ALA A 333 -15.17 12.19 23.75
CA ALA A 333 -15.57 12.23 22.35
C ALA A 333 -17.06 11.86 22.21
N PHE A 334 -17.51 10.83 22.94
CA PHE A 334 -18.92 10.42 22.97
C PHE A 334 -19.85 11.54 23.45
N GLN A 335 -19.54 12.24 24.55
CA GLN A 335 -20.39 13.34 25.03
C GLN A 335 -20.46 14.52 24.03
N GLU A 336 -19.36 14.89 23.39
CA GLU A 336 -19.38 15.94 22.36
C GLU A 336 -20.11 15.50 21.09
N LEU A 337 -20.07 14.20 20.74
CA LEU A 337 -20.96 13.65 19.73
C LEU A 337 -22.42 13.88 20.11
N ILE A 338 -22.83 13.55 21.34
CA ILE A 338 -24.21 13.75 21.79
C ILE A 338 -24.62 15.23 21.69
N LYS A 339 -23.79 16.14 22.20
CA LYS A 339 -24.03 17.60 22.11
C LYS A 339 -24.12 18.08 20.66
N LYS A 340 -23.24 17.58 19.79
CA LYS A 340 -23.26 17.90 18.35
C LYS A 340 -24.52 17.38 17.67
N VAL A 341 -24.99 16.18 18.04
CA VAL A 341 -26.27 15.63 17.53
C VAL A 341 -27.41 16.57 17.90
N THR A 342 -27.49 17.00 19.17
CA THR A 342 -28.51 17.95 19.64
C THR A 342 -28.49 19.26 18.86
N ASN A 343 -27.29 19.80 18.57
CA ASN A 343 -27.15 21.09 17.88
C ASN A 343 -27.36 21.01 16.37
N THR A 344 -26.90 19.93 15.73
CA THR A 344 -26.85 19.83 14.26
C THR A 344 -27.95 18.97 13.68
N LYS A 345 -28.67 18.20 14.51
CA LYS A 345 -29.60 17.14 14.08
C LYS A 345 -28.93 16.08 13.19
N LYS A 346 -27.61 15.90 13.30
CA LYS A 346 -26.83 14.92 12.54
C LYS A 346 -26.11 13.98 13.49
N LEU A 347 -26.31 12.68 13.32
CA LEU A 347 -25.59 11.64 14.04
C LEU A 347 -24.46 11.09 13.19
N ASP A 348 -23.22 11.20 13.62
CA ASP A 348 -22.05 10.69 12.89
C ASP A 348 -21.22 9.77 13.78
N LEU A 349 -21.43 8.46 13.60
CA LEU A 349 -20.77 7.35 14.29
C LEU A 349 -19.81 6.59 13.38
N THR A 350 -19.30 7.25 12.34
CA THR A 350 -18.45 6.61 11.34
C THR A 350 -17.18 6.02 11.98
N ASN A 351 -16.97 4.69 11.87
CA ASN A 351 -15.92 3.90 12.53
C ASN A 351 -15.90 3.92 14.07
N TRP A 352 -16.98 4.34 14.72
CA TRP A 352 -17.02 4.32 16.17
C TRP A 352 -17.04 2.87 16.66
N ARG A 353 -16.37 2.61 17.78
CA ARG A 353 -16.56 1.37 18.55
C ARG A 353 -17.36 1.71 19.78
N ILE A 354 -18.66 1.40 19.78
CA ILE A 354 -19.54 1.71 20.92
C ILE A 354 -19.77 0.49 21.80
N ASP A 355 -19.75 0.68 23.11
CA ASP A 355 -20.16 -0.33 24.08
C ASP A 355 -21.69 -0.33 24.30
N THR A 356 -22.20 -1.25 25.12
CA THR A 356 -23.64 -1.37 25.40
C THR A 356 -24.22 -0.13 26.10
N LYS A 357 -23.43 0.56 26.93
CA LYS A 357 -23.88 1.76 27.65
C LYS A 357 -24.00 2.95 26.69
N GLU A 358 -23.02 3.10 25.80
CA GLU A 358 -23.03 4.09 24.71
C GLU A 358 -24.19 3.83 23.74
N LEU A 359 -24.43 2.57 23.34
CA LEU A 359 -25.58 2.18 22.52
C LEU A 359 -26.91 2.62 23.17
N ASN A 360 -27.13 2.29 24.44
CA ASN A 360 -28.36 2.67 25.15
C ASN A 360 -28.54 4.19 25.24
N THR A 361 -27.44 4.93 25.34
CA THR A 361 -27.49 6.40 25.34
C THR A 361 -27.87 6.93 23.97
N LEU A 362 -27.28 6.39 22.89
CA LEU A 362 -27.62 6.75 21.52
C LEU A 362 -29.08 6.45 21.17
N LEU A 363 -29.62 5.31 21.64
CA LEU A 363 -31.04 4.97 21.45
C LEU A 363 -31.96 6.02 22.07
N LYS A 364 -31.65 6.48 23.29
CA LYS A 364 -32.39 7.58 23.93
C LYS A 364 -32.29 8.88 23.13
N ILE A 365 -31.11 9.21 22.60
CA ILE A 365 -30.92 10.41 21.78
C ILE A 365 -31.72 10.34 20.47
N ILE A 366 -31.73 9.19 19.79
CA ILE A 366 -32.53 8.96 18.57
C ILE A 366 -34.02 9.12 18.88
N GLU A 367 -34.47 8.62 20.03
CA GLU A 367 -35.85 8.76 20.47
C GLU A 367 -36.21 10.23 20.77
N GLN A 368 -35.37 10.94 21.51
CA GLN A 368 -35.66 12.28 22.05
C GLN A 368 -35.46 13.44 21.07
N HIS A 369 -34.55 13.32 20.10
CA HIS A 369 -34.19 14.41 19.21
C HIS A 369 -34.68 14.19 17.77
N GLU A 370 -35.00 15.27 17.06
CA GLU A 370 -35.18 15.22 15.61
C GLU A 370 -33.83 15.02 14.92
N LEU A 371 -33.79 14.10 13.96
CA LEU A 371 -32.60 13.84 13.16
C LEU A 371 -32.89 14.08 11.68
N THR A 372 -31.94 14.65 10.98
CA THR A 372 -32.00 14.84 9.52
C THR A 372 -31.12 13.84 8.78
N SER A 373 -30.04 13.40 9.41
CA SER A 373 -29.14 12.39 8.86
C SER A 373 -28.41 11.61 9.95
N ALA A 374 -28.05 10.38 9.64
CA ALA A 374 -27.26 9.50 10.48
C ALA A 374 -26.21 8.76 9.64
N PHE A 375 -24.96 8.77 10.08
CA PHE A 375 -23.82 8.12 9.43
C PHE A 375 -23.30 7.03 10.37
N LEU A 376 -23.51 5.77 10.01
CA LEU A 376 -23.16 4.61 10.81
C LEU A 376 -22.10 3.72 10.12
N VAL A 377 -21.47 4.19 9.04
CA VAL A 377 -20.53 3.40 8.23
C VAL A 377 -19.33 2.96 9.08
N GLY A 378 -19.02 1.66 9.08
CA GLY A 378 -17.90 1.10 9.85
C GLY A 378 -18.08 1.03 11.38
N LEU A 379 -19.27 1.35 11.90
CA LEU A 379 -19.59 1.25 13.33
C LEU A 379 -19.43 -0.19 13.85
N LYS A 380 -18.72 -0.35 14.97
CA LYS A 380 -18.50 -1.64 15.64
C LYS A 380 -19.11 -1.65 17.05
N PRO A 381 -19.58 -2.82 17.53
CA PRO A 381 -19.81 -4.05 16.78
C PRO A 381 -20.97 -3.90 15.78
N SER A 382 -20.97 -4.69 14.71
CA SER A 382 -22.01 -4.65 13.66
C SER A 382 -23.42 -4.89 14.19
N ALA A 383 -23.56 -5.68 15.28
CA ALA A 383 -24.83 -5.85 15.98
C ALA A 383 -25.39 -4.52 16.51
N HIS A 384 -24.54 -3.65 17.08
CA HIS A 384 -24.98 -2.34 17.56
C HIS A 384 -25.36 -1.41 16.41
N GLN A 385 -24.67 -1.50 15.27
CA GLN A 385 -25.04 -0.77 14.06
C GLN A 385 -26.44 -1.15 13.58
N GLN A 386 -26.76 -2.45 13.50
CA GLN A 386 -28.09 -2.92 13.10
C GLN A 386 -29.20 -2.43 14.05
N THR A 387 -28.94 -2.45 15.36
CA THR A 387 -29.87 -1.91 16.36
C THR A 387 -30.12 -0.41 16.14
N LEU A 388 -29.08 0.38 15.90
CA LEU A 388 -29.22 1.81 15.62
C LEU A 388 -29.91 2.08 14.27
N VAL A 389 -29.59 1.32 13.21
CA VAL A 389 -30.28 1.43 11.91
C VAL A 389 -31.78 1.19 12.08
N THR A 390 -32.16 0.13 12.79
CA THR A 390 -33.57 -0.19 13.06
C THR A 390 -34.25 0.94 13.83
N ALA A 391 -33.60 1.46 14.87
CA ALA A 391 -34.13 2.59 15.65
C ALA A 391 -34.30 3.86 14.79
N LEU A 392 -33.32 4.18 13.95
CA LEU A 392 -33.38 5.30 13.02
C LEU A 392 -34.45 5.12 11.95
N GLN A 393 -34.62 3.92 11.40
CA GLN A 393 -35.68 3.60 10.42
C GLN A 393 -37.07 3.71 11.04
N ASN A 394 -37.24 3.35 12.30
CA ASN A 394 -38.49 3.57 13.04
C ASN A 394 -38.70 5.06 13.32
N LYS A 395 -37.64 5.79 13.74
CA LYS A 395 -37.67 7.23 13.97
C LYS A 395 -38.04 8.01 12.71
N SER A 396 -37.22 7.90 11.66
CA SER A 396 -37.67 7.49 10.32
C SER A 396 -39.12 7.79 9.92
N LYS A 397 -39.89 6.70 10.05
CA LYS A 397 -41.33 6.60 9.78
C LYS A 397 -42.20 7.43 10.72
N ASN A 398 -41.77 7.64 11.96
CA ASN A 398 -42.58 8.29 12.99
C ASN A 398 -42.44 9.82 13.01
N GLN A 399 -41.36 10.36 12.43
CA GLN A 399 -41.15 11.79 12.33
C GLN A 399 -41.55 12.31 10.93
N ASN A 400 -41.94 13.58 10.84
CA ASN A 400 -42.44 14.16 9.58
C ASN A 400 -41.38 14.32 8.49
N THR A 401 -40.09 14.26 8.83
CA THR A 401 -38.97 14.46 7.89
C THR A 401 -38.16 13.17 7.76
N PRO A 402 -37.94 12.62 6.56
CA PRO A 402 -37.10 11.43 6.41
C PRO A 402 -35.68 11.64 6.97
N ILE A 403 -35.17 10.68 7.75
CA ILE A 403 -33.76 10.63 8.11
C ILE A 403 -32.98 9.99 6.95
N LEU A 404 -31.95 10.69 6.46
CA LEU A 404 -30.96 10.08 5.58
C LEU A 404 -30.04 9.17 6.42
N ILE A 405 -30.23 7.84 6.33
CA ILE A 405 -29.46 6.87 7.11
C ILE A 405 -28.40 6.23 6.20
N LYS A 406 -27.14 6.58 6.42
CA LYS A 406 -25.99 5.98 5.74
C LYS A 406 -25.40 4.88 6.59
N TYR A 407 -25.41 3.66 6.10
CA TYR A 407 -24.84 2.52 6.81
C TYR A 407 -24.27 1.51 5.83
N ALA A 408 -23.47 0.60 6.38
CA ALA A 408 -22.84 -0.46 5.64
C ALA A 408 -23.48 -1.76 6.12
N GLN A 409 -24.13 -2.51 5.22
CA GLN A 409 -24.77 -3.77 5.53
C GLN A 409 -23.81 -4.91 5.25
N ALA A 410 -23.38 -5.61 6.30
CA ALA A 410 -22.69 -6.88 6.13
C ALA A 410 -23.62 -7.87 5.41
N LEU A 411 -23.14 -8.45 4.32
CA LEU A 411 -23.88 -9.45 3.57
C LEU A 411 -23.82 -10.80 4.30
N GLY A 412 -24.86 -11.62 4.11
CA GLY A 412 -24.91 -12.98 4.65
C GLY A 412 -23.88 -13.90 3.98
N GLU A 413 -23.62 -15.04 4.64
CA GLU A 413 -22.60 -16.01 4.22
C GLU A 413 -22.76 -16.48 2.75
N ASN A 414 -23.99 -16.70 2.28
CA ASN A 414 -24.25 -17.10 0.89
C ASN A 414 -23.74 -16.08 -0.13
N ALA A 415 -23.93 -14.78 0.14
CA ALA A 415 -23.45 -13.73 -0.75
C ALA A 415 -21.92 -13.62 -0.66
N VAL A 416 -21.35 -13.70 0.54
CA VAL A 416 -19.89 -13.72 0.74
C VAL A 416 -19.26 -14.88 -0.04
N ASN A 417 -19.84 -16.08 0.04
CA ASN A 417 -19.38 -17.26 -0.69
C ASN A 417 -19.48 -17.09 -2.21
N ASN A 418 -20.51 -16.41 -2.71
CA ASN A 418 -20.62 -16.10 -4.14
C ASN A 418 -19.48 -15.14 -4.59
N PHE A 419 -19.22 -14.08 -3.82
CA PHE A 419 -18.07 -13.20 -4.06
C PHE A 419 -16.76 -13.98 -4.00
N ASP A 420 -16.60 -14.89 -3.03
CA ASP A 420 -15.42 -15.73 -2.88
C ASP A 420 -15.19 -16.63 -4.09
N GLN A 421 -16.24 -17.31 -4.56
CA GLN A 421 -16.21 -18.16 -5.74
C GLN A 421 -15.79 -17.37 -6.98
N GLN A 422 -16.42 -16.21 -7.24
CA GLN A 422 -16.05 -15.35 -8.37
C GLN A 422 -14.63 -14.81 -8.24
N PHE A 423 -14.17 -14.47 -7.03
CA PHE A 423 -12.80 -14.02 -6.76
C PHE A 423 -11.78 -15.12 -7.05
N GLN A 424 -12.04 -16.34 -6.57
CA GLN A 424 -11.20 -17.50 -6.80
C GLN A 424 -11.20 -17.91 -8.27
N GLN A 425 -12.35 -17.86 -8.93
CA GLN A 425 -12.48 -18.09 -10.37
C GLN A 425 -11.65 -17.06 -11.15
N GLN A 426 -11.78 -15.76 -10.86
CA GLN A 426 -10.95 -14.73 -11.49
C GLN A 426 -9.46 -14.93 -11.19
N ALA A 427 -9.08 -15.35 -9.99
CA ALA A 427 -7.69 -15.62 -9.64
C ALA A 427 -7.13 -16.86 -10.38
N ARG A 428 -7.97 -17.87 -10.64
CA ARG A 428 -7.65 -19.11 -11.38
C ARG A 428 -7.64 -18.90 -12.90
N GLU A 429 -8.74 -18.43 -13.47
CA GLU A 429 -8.93 -18.25 -14.92
C GLU A 429 -8.04 -17.16 -15.49
N ARG A 430 -7.77 -16.12 -14.69
CA ARG A 430 -6.90 -15.03 -15.09
C ARG A 430 -5.63 -15.12 -14.28
N LEU A 431 -4.81 -16.14 -14.56
CA LEU A 431 -3.40 -16.29 -14.11
C LEU A 431 -2.49 -15.12 -14.53
N LYS A 432 -3.01 -13.89 -14.52
CA LYS A 432 -2.30 -12.64 -14.41
C LYS A 432 -1.65 -12.62 -13.03
N VAL A 433 -0.59 -13.43 -12.88
CA VAL A 433 0.46 -13.24 -11.89
C VAL A 433 0.76 -11.76 -11.90
N SER A 434 0.34 -11.04 -10.85
CA SER A 434 0.36 -9.60 -10.95
C SER A 434 1.78 -9.09 -11.26
N MET A 435 1.89 -8.32 -12.33
CA MET A 435 2.98 -7.40 -12.64
C MET A 435 4.41 -7.85 -12.25
N ALA A 436 4.95 -8.87 -12.92
CA ALA A 436 6.38 -9.19 -12.85
C ALA A 436 7.30 -8.16 -13.56
N PHE A 437 6.77 -7.04 -14.07
CA PHE A 437 7.58 -5.96 -14.63
C PHE A 437 6.69 -4.74 -14.91
N GLU A 438 6.86 -3.66 -14.16
CA GLU A 438 6.29 -2.36 -14.52
C GLU A 438 7.46 -1.35 -14.57
N PRO A 439 7.81 -0.78 -15.75
CA PRO A 439 8.86 0.23 -15.88
C PRO A 439 8.68 1.41 -14.91
N SER A 440 7.45 1.68 -14.47
CA SER A 440 7.08 2.61 -13.39
C SER A 440 7.72 2.27 -12.04
N ARG A 441 7.91 0.99 -11.68
CA ARG A 441 8.57 0.59 -10.42
C ARG A 441 10.05 0.89 -10.44
N LEU A 442 10.73 0.58 -11.55
CA LEU A 442 12.14 0.94 -11.74
C LEU A 442 12.34 2.44 -11.94
N ALA A 443 11.43 3.12 -12.66
CA ALA A 443 11.43 4.58 -12.75
C ALA A 443 11.26 5.22 -11.37
N ARG A 444 10.28 4.77 -10.57
CA ARG A 444 10.11 5.21 -9.18
C ARG A 444 11.33 4.92 -8.31
N ALA A 445 11.88 3.71 -8.41
CA ALA A 445 13.06 3.32 -7.68
C ALA A 445 14.28 4.18 -8.08
N LYS A 446 14.38 4.55 -9.36
CA LYS A 446 15.36 5.51 -9.89
C LYS A 446 15.11 6.92 -9.35
N ASP A 447 13.87 7.37 -9.32
CA ASP A 447 13.47 8.68 -8.77
C ASP A 447 13.75 8.76 -7.26
N ASN A 448 13.63 7.63 -6.55
CA ASN A 448 14.00 7.47 -5.15
C ASN A 448 15.52 7.26 -4.93
N GLY A 449 16.33 7.32 -5.99
CA GLY A 449 17.78 7.23 -5.95
C GLY A 449 18.36 5.86 -6.36
N ILE A 450 19.65 5.86 -6.67
CA ILE A 450 20.32 4.71 -7.29
C ILE A 450 20.29 3.43 -6.42
N SER A 451 20.31 3.57 -5.09
CA SER A 451 20.21 2.46 -4.15
C SER A 451 18.84 1.77 -4.21
N ALA A 452 17.76 2.56 -4.26
CA ALA A 452 16.40 2.04 -4.42
C ALA A 452 16.25 1.37 -5.79
N TYR A 453 16.81 1.96 -6.85
CA TYR A 453 16.84 1.37 -8.19
C TYR A 453 17.53 -0.01 -8.20
N PHE A 454 18.73 -0.13 -7.63
CA PHE A 454 19.43 -1.41 -7.55
C PHE A 454 18.70 -2.41 -6.66
N SER A 455 18.14 -1.98 -5.52
CA SER A 455 17.33 -2.84 -4.67
C SER A 455 16.13 -3.39 -5.42
N GLN A 456 15.42 -2.54 -6.17
CA GLN A 456 14.31 -2.97 -7.01
C GLN A 456 14.78 -3.90 -8.13
N MET A 457 15.88 -3.58 -8.84
CA MET A 457 16.43 -4.50 -9.85
C MET A 457 16.82 -5.87 -9.26
N ILE A 458 17.38 -5.90 -8.05
CA ILE A 458 17.72 -7.16 -7.37
C ILE A 458 16.46 -7.94 -7.01
N LYS A 459 15.42 -7.29 -6.48
CA LYS A 459 14.12 -7.92 -6.24
C LYS A 459 13.56 -8.52 -7.53
N GLU A 460 13.60 -7.76 -8.61
CA GLU A 460 13.13 -8.20 -9.93
C GLU A 460 13.97 -9.38 -10.47
N ALA A 461 15.29 -9.33 -10.34
CA ALA A 461 16.19 -10.40 -10.76
C ALA A 461 16.00 -11.69 -9.94
N LYS A 462 15.61 -11.56 -8.67
CA LYS A 462 15.28 -12.69 -7.79
C LYS A 462 13.85 -13.22 -7.97
N GLY A 463 13.00 -12.50 -8.71
CA GLY A 463 11.59 -12.81 -8.80
C GLY A 463 10.79 -12.46 -7.54
N ASP A 464 11.35 -11.64 -6.64
CA ASP A 464 10.71 -11.11 -5.43
C ASP A 464 9.70 -9.98 -5.75
N VAL A 465 9.19 -9.97 -6.98
CA VAL A 465 8.22 -8.98 -7.46
C VAL A 465 6.84 -9.42 -6.96
N PRO A 466 6.12 -8.55 -6.23
CA PRO A 466 4.81 -8.90 -5.69
C PRO A 466 3.88 -9.43 -6.79
N ALA A 467 3.51 -10.69 -6.67
CA ALA A 467 2.60 -11.38 -7.56
C ALA A 467 1.30 -11.67 -6.81
N PHE A 468 0.23 -11.00 -7.18
CA PHE A 468 -1.11 -11.27 -6.69
C PHE A 468 -1.78 -12.27 -7.63
N GLY A 469 -2.41 -13.28 -7.05
CA GLY A 469 -3.06 -14.38 -7.77
C GLY A 469 -2.09 -15.44 -8.29
N GLY A 470 -2.64 -16.36 -9.09
CA GLY A 470 -1.95 -17.56 -9.56
C GLY A 470 -1.90 -18.67 -8.52
N ASP A 471 -1.45 -19.85 -8.96
CA ASP A 471 -1.55 -21.10 -8.19
C ASP A 471 -0.77 -21.09 -6.87
N GLN A 472 0.19 -20.17 -6.73
CA GLN A 472 1.07 -20.07 -5.56
C GLN A 472 0.38 -19.51 -4.32
N PHE A 473 -0.78 -18.87 -4.45
CA PHE A 473 -1.46 -18.21 -3.35
C PHE A 473 -2.96 -18.42 -3.39
N ALA A 474 -3.55 -18.64 -2.22
CA ALA A 474 -5.00 -18.72 -2.05
C ALA A 474 -5.54 -17.36 -1.63
N THR A 475 -6.64 -16.96 -2.27
CA THR A 475 -7.38 -15.74 -1.93
C THR A 475 -8.75 -16.15 -1.40
N HIS A 476 -9.14 -15.59 -0.26
CA HIS A 476 -10.44 -15.87 0.35
C HIS A 476 -11.14 -14.57 0.74
N VAL A 477 -12.36 -14.36 0.28
CA VAL A 477 -13.22 -13.27 0.73
C VAL A 477 -13.71 -13.59 2.14
N THR A 478 -13.29 -12.78 3.12
CA THR A 478 -13.66 -12.95 4.53
C THR A 478 -14.90 -12.15 4.92
N GLY A 479 -15.27 -11.16 4.12
CA GLY A 479 -16.46 -10.37 4.36
C GLY A 479 -16.78 -9.44 3.21
N VAL A 480 -18.08 -9.20 3.03
CA VAL A 480 -18.58 -8.24 2.05
C VAL A 480 -19.56 -7.31 2.74
N THR A 481 -19.34 -6.02 2.57
CA THR A 481 -20.22 -4.99 3.13
C THR A 481 -20.78 -4.15 1.99
N LYS A 482 -22.10 -4.16 1.82
CA LYS A 482 -22.81 -3.31 0.85
C LYS A 482 -23.07 -1.93 1.45
N LEU A 483 -22.86 -0.89 0.68
CA LEU A 483 -23.14 0.48 1.10
C LEU A 483 -24.53 0.94 0.68
N ALA A 484 -25.18 1.71 1.56
CA ALA A 484 -26.29 2.59 1.20
C ALA A 484 -25.86 4.06 1.43
N ASN A 485 -25.74 4.85 0.35
CA ASN A 485 -25.33 6.25 0.43
C ASN A 485 -25.98 7.11 -0.67
N ASP A 486 -27.24 7.51 -0.44
CA ASP A 486 -28.06 8.24 -1.41
C ASP A 486 -27.43 9.54 -1.92
N GLU A 487 -26.57 10.19 -1.11
CA GLU A 487 -25.89 11.42 -1.54
C GLU A 487 -24.89 11.15 -2.68
N ILE A 488 -24.15 10.05 -2.60
CA ILE A 488 -23.24 9.65 -3.68
C ILE A 488 -24.05 9.26 -4.92
N GLU A 489 -25.15 8.53 -4.73
CA GLU A 489 -26.04 8.14 -5.83
C GLU A 489 -26.66 9.35 -6.53
N GLN A 490 -27.07 10.39 -5.78
CA GLN A 490 -27.59 11.63 -6.34
C GLN A 490 -26.52 12.39 -7.14
N LYS A 491 -25.29 12.50 -6.62
CA LYS A 491 -24.16 13.11 -7.35
C LYS A 491 -23.85 12.34 -8.63
N TYR A 492 -23.88 11.02 -8.57
CA TYR A 492 -23.73 10.13 -9.71
C TYR A 492 -24.81 10.34 -10.76
N ALA A 493 -26.09 10.32 -10.35
CA ALA A 493 -27.21 10.54 -11.25
C ALA A 493 -27.18 11.92 -11.92
N ALA A 494 -26.74 12.96 -11.19
CA ALA A 494 -26.55 14.29 -11.75
C ALA A 494 -25.47 14.30 -12.85
N VAL A 495 -24.28 13.76 -12.56
CA VAL A 495 -23.19 13.70 -13.55
C VAL A 495 -23.55 12.85 -14.77
N LYS A 496 -24.26 11.74 -14.55
CA LYS A 496 -24.74 10.88 -15.64
C LYS A 496 -25.75 11.60 -16.55
N LYS A 497 -26.58 12.50 -16.02
CA LYS A 497 -27.47 13.35 -16.85
C LYS A 497 -26.70 14.37 -17.67
N ASP A 498 -25.61 14.90 -17.12
CA ASP A 498 -24.78 15.91 -17.79
C ASP A 498 -23.92 15.33 -18.91
N ILE A 499 -23.47 14.09 -18.76
CA ILE A 499 -22.66 13.38 -19.76
C ILE A 499 -23.59 12.62 -20.72
N LYS A 500 -23.72 13.11 -21.95
CA LYS A 500 -24.50 12.41 -22.98
C LYS A 500 -23.65 11.33 -23.65
N LEU A 501 -24.08 10.08 -23.53
CA LEU A 501 -23.47 8.97 -24.25
C LEU A 501 -23.76 9.11 -25.75
N GLN A 502 -22.69 9.21 -26.55
CA GLN A 502 -22.77 9.31 -28.01
C GLN A 502 -22.29 8.02 -28.68
N LYS A 503 -21.25 7.39 -28.10
CA LYS A 503 -20.65 6.17 -28.63
C LYS A 503 -20.46 5.18 -27.47
N PRO A 504 -21.39 4.25 -27.25
CA PRO A 504 -21.20 3.20 -26.27
C PRO A 504 -19.98 2.35 -26.64
N LEU A 505 -19.35 1.77 -25.61
CA LEU A 505 -18.30 0.78 -25.83
C LEU A 505 -18.88 -0.42 -26.58
N PRO A 506 -18.14 -1.03 -27.52
CA PRO A 506 -18.54 -2.26 -28.18
C PRO A 506 -18.93 -3.36 -27.16
N GLN A 507 -20.08 -4.00 -27.37
CA GLN A 507 -20.64 -4.98 -26.43
C GLN A 507 -19.69 -6.16 -26.14
N ASN A 508 -18.89 -6.56 -27.13
CA ASN A 508 -17.87 -7.58 -26.97
C ASN A 508 -16.77 -7.18 -25.98
N TYR A 509 -16.36 -5.91 -25.95
CA TYR A 509 -15.41 -5.42 -24.96
C TYR A 509 -16.05 -5.33 -23.59
N LEU A 510 -17.28 -4.83 -23.49
CA LEU A 510 -18.01 -4.79 -22.22
C LEU A 510 -18.15 -6.18 -21.62
N ALA A 511 -18.57 -7.17 -22.40
CA ALA A 511 -18.69 -8.56 -21.93
C ALA A 511 -17.36 -9.14 -21.43
N GLN A 512 -16.23 -8.82 -22.08
CA GLN A 512 -14.92 -9.32 -21.65
C GLN A 512 -14.35 -8.56 -20.44
N MET A 513 -14.70 -7.29 -20.28
CA MET A 513 -14.31 -6.44 -19.15
C MET A 513 -15.28 -6.49 -17.98
N GLN A 514 -16.44 -7.13 -18.10
CA GLN A 514 -17.38 -7.36 -17.02
C GLN A 514 -17.10 -8.74 -16.42
N THR A 515 -16.49 -8.75 -15.24
CA THR A 515 -15.76 -9.94 -14.75
C THR A 515 -16.28 -10.42 -13.42
N ILE A 516 -17.23 -9.66 -12.89
CA ILE A 516 -17.99 -9.96 -11.71
C ILE A 516 -19.46 -9.71 -12.04
N GLU A 517 -20.31 -10.63 -11.62
CA GLU A 517 -21.75 -10.55 -11.80
C GLU A 517 -22.42 -10.36 -10.45
N ILE A 518 -23.25 -9.34 -10.35
CA ILE A 518 -23.95 -8.96 -9.13
C ILE A 518 -25.45 -8.91 -9.46
N PRO A 519 -26.25 -9.91 -9.06
CA PRO A 519 -27.64 -10.05 -9.51
C PRO A 519 -28.53 -8.85 -9.19
N ASP A 520 -28.23 -8.11 -8.12
CA ASP A 520 -29.01 -6.96 -7.66
C ASP A 520 -28.56 -5.62 -8.27
N ILE A 521 -27.60 -5.62 -9.21
CA ILE A 521 -27.14 -4.41 -9.89
C ILE A 521 -27.41 -4.52 -11.39
N GLN A 522 -28.30 -3.66 -11.88
CA GLN A 522 -28.52 -3.46 -13.31
C GLN A 522 -27.61 -2.33 -13.81
N LEU A 523 -26.78 -2.65 -14.81
CA LEU A 523 -25.93 -1.68 -15.49
C LEU A 523 -26.67 -1.09 -16.69
N GLU A 524 -26.54 0.22 -16.87
CA GLU A 524 -27.00 0.92 -18.07
C GLU A 524 -25.83 1.16 -19.05
N ASP A 525 -26.15 1.63 -20.25
CA ASP A 525 -25.12 1.93 -21.26
C ASP A 525 -24.11 2.95 -20.74
N GLY A 526 -22.81 2.64 -20.93
CA GLY A 526 -21.71 3.45 -20.43
C GLY A 526 -21.37 3.22 -18.95
N GLU A 527 -21.98 2.23 -18.29
CA GLU A 527 -21.63 1.82 -16.93
C GLU A 527 -20.86 0.51 -16.90
N MET A 528 -20.01 0.36 -15.88
CA MET A 528 -19.25 -0.86 -15.61
C MET A 528 -19.15 -1.12 -14.10
N LEU A 529 -19.02 -2.39 -13.71
CA LEU A 529 -18.56 -2.73 -12.36
C LEU A 529 -17.05 -2.90 -12.37
N LEU A 530 -16.35 -2.07 -11.59
CA LEU A 530 -14.89 -2.06 -11.57
C LEU A 530 -14.34 -2.07 -10.14
N TYR A 531 -13.20 -2.72 -9.97
CA TYR A 531 -12.47 -2.79 -8.72
C TYR A 531 -11.56 -1.59 -8.53
N HIS A 532 -11.42 -1.18 -7.26
CA HIS A 532 -10.44 -0.21 -6.80
C HIS A 532 -9.73 -0.76 -5.55
N GLY A 533 -8.42 -0.98 -5.63
CA GLY A 533 -7.62 -1.44 -4.50
C GLY A 533 -7.24 -0.30 -3.57
N THR A 534 -7.43 -0.48 -2.26
CA THR A 534 -7.15 0.56 -1.26
C THR A 534 -6.82 -0.02 0.12
N GLY A 535 -6.47 0.83 1.08
CA GLY A 535 -6.31 0.44 2.49
C GLY A 535 -7.67 0.42 3.21
N ALA A 536 -7.81 -0.37 4.27
CA ALA A 536 -9.06 -0.48 5.03
C ALA A 536 -9.49 0.86 5.67
N ASP A 537 -8.52 1.68 6.08
CA ASP A 537 -8.70 3.03 6.60
C ASP A 537 -9.27 4.00 5.55
N ILE A 538 -8.76 3.91 4.32
CA ILE A 538 -9.17 4.74 3.18
C ILE A 538 -10.47 4.25 2.55
N ALA A 539 -10.70 2.93 2.49
CA ALA A 539 -11.92 2.32 1.99
C ALA A 539 -13.15 2.97 2.63
N HIS A 540 -13.16 3.04 3.96
CA HIS A 540 -14.25 3.67 4.70
C HIS A 540 -14.44 5.16 4.30
N LEU A 541 -13.36 5.93 4.07
CA LEU A 541 -13.47 7.34 3.71
C LEU A 541 -14.13 7.50 2.35
N ILE A 542 -13.76 6.64 1.40
CA ILE A 542 -14.36 6.57 0.06
C ILE A 542 -15.83 6.15 0.17
N MET A 543 -16.13 5.12 0.95
CA MET A 543 -17.50 4.64 1.17
C MET A 543 -18.39 5.73 1.79
N THR A 544 -17.85 6.55 2.69
CA THR A 544 -18.63 7.62 3.34
C THR A 544 -18.83 8.84 2.43
N ASN A 545 -17.79 9.29 1.74
CA ASN A 545 -17.77 10.59 1.07
C ASN A 545 -17.81 10.53 -0.47
N GLY A 546 -17.67 9.33 -1.03
CA GLY A 546 -17.35 9.14 -2.44
C GLY A 546 -15.84 9.30 -2.70
N PHE A 547 -15.45 9.15 -3.95
CA PHE A 547 -14.08 9.41 -4.36
C PHE A 547 -13.82 10.92 -4.42
N ASP A 548 -12.67 11.36 -3.90
CA ASP A 548 -12.19 12.74 -4.03
C ASP A 548 -11.11 12.80 -5.14
N GLU A 549 -11.48 13.39 -6.28
CA GLU A 549 -10.55 13.56 -7.39
C GLU A 549 -9.33 14.41 -7.03
N ASN A 550 -9.44 15.39 -6.13
CA ASN A 550 -8.32 16.28 -5.80
C ASN A 550 -7.23 15.53 -5.05
N ARG A 551 -7.62 14.61 -4.16
CA ARG A 551 -6.68 13.74 -3.46
C ARG A 551 -5.96 12.82 -4.44
N CYS A 552 -6.69 12.25 -5.41
CA CYS A 552 -6.12 11.38 -6.44
C CYS A 552 -5.23 12.14 -7.44
N ARG A 553 -5.57 13.40 -7.74
CA ARG A 553 -4.82 14.30 -8.62
C ARG A 553 -3.57 14.91 -8.00
N ARG A 554 -3.25 14.68 -6.72
CA ARG A 554 -2.06 15.31 -6.06
C ARG A 554 -1.12 14.30 -5.41
N VAL A 555 -1.29 13.01 -5.67
CA VAL A 555 -0.41 11.96 -5.11
C VAL A 555 0.98 12.08 -5.71
N THR A 556 1.96 12.49 -4.89
CA THR A 556 3.37 12.54 -5.25
C THR A 556 4.02 11.17 -4.96
N GLY A 557 4.82 10.65 -5.90
CA GLY A 557 5.69 9.49 -5.66
C GLY A 557 5.36 8.17 -6.39
N ASN A 558 4.21 8.06 -7.07
CA ASN A 558 3.93 6.92 -7.99
C ASN A 558 3.83 7.35 -9.47
N GLY A 559 3.94 8.65 -9.75
CA GLY A 559 3.41 9.22 -10.99
C GLY A 559 1.89 9.05 -11.06
N TYR A 560 1.22 9.80 -11.92
CA TYR A 560 -0.11 9.37 -12.35
C TYR A 560 0.06 8.11 -13.18
N GLY A 561 -0.94 7.22 -13.14
CA GLY A 561 -0.92 6.04 -13.99
C GLY A 561 -0.82 6.42 -15.47
N PRO A 562 -0.65 5.44 -16.36
CA PRO A 562 -0.39 5.68 -17.77
C PRO A 562 -1.57 6.31 -18.55
N LEU A 563 -2.68 6.65 -17.87
CA LEU A 563 -3.91 7.18 -18.44
C LEU A 563 -4.23 8.63 -18.01
N GLY A 564 -3.33 9.27 -17.25
CA GLY A 564 -3.48 10.65 -16.77
C GLY A 564 -3.87 10.79 -15.30
N LYS A 565 -4.16 12.02 -14.86
CA LYS A 565 -4.52 12.37 -13.48
C LYS A 565 -6.01 12.13 -13.24
N GLY A 566 -6.31 11.05 -12.55
CA GLY A 566 -7.69 10.69 -12.21
C GLY A 566 -7.76 9.54 -11.23
N ILE A 567 -8.95 8.96 -11.12
CA ILE A 567 -9.23 7.83 -10.23
C ILE A 567 -9.13 6.56 -11.07
N TYR A 568 -8.32 5.62 -10.60
CA TYR A 568 -7.98 4.41 -11.33
C TYR A 568 -8.83 3.23 -10.88
N PHE A 569 -9.30 2.49 -11.86
CA PHE A 569 -10.10 1.29 -11.72
C PHE A 569 -9.59 0.21 -12.65
N THR A 570 -10.00 -1.03 -12.37
CA THR A 570 -9.72 -2.16 -13.25
C THR A 570 -10.84 -3.18 -13.15
N SER A 571 -11.06 -3.88 -14.24
CA SER A 571 -11.90 -5.07 -14.31
C SER A 571 -11.19 -6.33 -13.80
N GLU A 572 -9.97 -6.21 -13.27
CA GLU A 572 -9.17 -7.35 -12.86
C GLU A 572 -8.91 -7.27 -11.36
N LEU A 573 -9.52 -8.18 -10.59
CA LEU A 573 -9.30 -8.26 -9.16
C LEU A 573 -7.81 -8.35 -8.82
N SER A 574 -7.05 -9.17 -9.54
CA SER A 574 -5.64 -9.39 -9.25
C SER A 574 -4.82 -8.11 -9.37
N LYS A 575 -5.13 -7.24 -10.34
CA LYS A 575 -4.54 -5.92 -10.48
C LYS A 575 -5.00 -5.00 -9.35
N ALA A 576 -6.30 -4.93 -9.04
CA ALA A 576 -6.80 -4.10 -7.94
C ALA A 576 -6.13 -4.46 -6.61
N ALA A 577 -6.02 -5.76 -6.31
CA ALA A 577 -5.43 -6.25 -5.09
C ALA A 577 -3.94 -5.90 -4.92
N THR A 578 -3.20 -5.59 -6.00
CA THR A 578 -1.83 -5.05 -5.88
C THR A 578 -1.75 -3.66 -5.25
N PHE A 579 -2.88 -2.95 -5.21
CA PHE A 579 -3.01 -1.64 -4.56
C PHE A 579 -3.69 -1.74 -3.19
N SER A 580 -4.21 -2.91 -2.84
CA SER A 580 -4.78 -3.18 -1.51
C SER A 580 -3.68 -3.33 -0.47
N ARG A 581 -3.82 -2.63 0.66
CA ARG A 581 -2.83 -2.66 1.75
C ARG A 581 -3.18 -3.74 2.77
N CYS A 582 -2.15 -4.45 3.22
CA CYS A 582 -2.27 -5.38 4.35
C CYS A 582 -2.62 -4.64 5.64
N SER A 583 -3.66 -5.10 6.34
CA SER A 583 -4.09 -4.54 7.63
C SER A 583 -3.03 -4.56 8.74
N GLN A 584 -1.99 -5.41 8.61
CA GLN A 584 -0.98 -5.60 9.65
C GLN A 584 0.35 -4.89 9.35
N CYS A 585 0.85 -4.98 8.12
CA CYS A 585 2.12 -4.37 7.73
C CYS A 585 1.98 -3.13 6.85
N ASN A 586 0.76 -2.78 6.43
CA ASN A 586 0.43 -1.66 5.54
C ASN A 586 1.13 -1.71 4.16
N MET A 587 1.80 -2.81 3.83
CA MET A 587 2.42 -3.01 2.52
C MET A 587 1.34 -3.31 1.48
N THR A 588 1.44 -2.67 0.32
CA THR A 588 0.68 -3.04 -0.90
C THR A 588 1.23 -4.32 -1.52
N GLU A 589 2.52 -4.58 -1.30
CA GLU A 589 3.20 -5.80 -1.72
C GLU A 589 2.58 -7.04 -1.08
N GLN A 590 2.84 -8.18 -1.70
CA GLN A 590 2.44 -9.48 -1.23
C GLN A 590 3.07 -9.78 0.13
N CYS A 591 2.23 -10.14 1.10
CA CYS A 591 2.71 -10.55 2.42
C CYS A 591 1.80 -11.63 2.98
N SER A 592 2.40 -12.61 3.67
CA SER A 592 1.70 -13.63 4.45
C SER A 592 1.56 -13.19 5.90
N CYS A 593 1.16 -11.93 6.12
CA CYS A 593 0.94 -11.42 7.47
C CYS A 593 -0.31 -12.05 8.07
N TYR A 594 -0.36 -12.07 9.40
CA TYR A 594 -1.50 -12.54 10.17
C TYR A 594 -1.80 -11.51 11.24
N ASP A 595 -3.08 -11.41 11.56
CA ASP A 595 -3.54 -10.62 12.69
C ASP A 595 -3.05 -11.24 14.00
N LYS A 596 -2.40 -10.43 14.83
CA LYS A 596 -1.73 -10.92 16.04
C LYS A 596 -2.69 -11.40 17.12
N GLU A 597 -3.91 -10.88 17.13
CA GLU A 597 -4.92 -11.20 18.15
C GLU A 597 -5.71 -12.45 17.76
N THR A 598 -6.16 -12.50 16.52
CA THR A 598 -7.04 -13.56 16.02
C THR A 598 -6.28 -14.73 15.38
N MET A 599 -4.98 -14.53 15.09
CA MET A 599 -4.14 -15.46 14.32
C MET A 599 -4.69 -15.79 12.92
N GLN A 600 -5.65 -15.01 12.43
CA GLN A 600 -6.19 -15.15 11.08
C GLN A 600 -5.30 -14.44 10.06
N PRO A 601 -5.29 -14.89 8.80
CA PRO A 601 -4.61 -14.17 7.73
C PRO A 601 -4.98 -12.69 7.70
N ALA A 602 -4.00 -11.83 7.46
CA ALA A 602 -4.22 -10.39 7.47
C ALA A 602 -5.19 -9.99 6.34
N GLU A 603 -6.23 -9.26 6.71
CA GLU A 603 -7.20 -8.76 5.74
C GLU A 603 -6.61 -7.66 4.86
N ARG A 604 -7.14 -7.61 3.64
CA ARG A 604 -6.96 -6.57 2.62
C ARG A 604 -8.34 -6.14 2.12
N VAL A 605 -8.40 -4.98 1.48
CA VAL A 605 -9.65 -4.40 1.01
C VAL A 605 -9.57 -4.01 -0.46
N VAL A 606 -10.58 -4.42 -1.23
CA VAL A 606 -10.92 -3.82 -2.52
C VAL A 606 -12.33 -3.25 -2.45
N LEU A 607 -12.56 -2.17 -3.17
CA LEU A 607 -13.91 -1.64 -3.40
C LEU A 607 -14.41 -2.14 -4.74
N LEU A 608 -15.65 -2.61 -4.80
CA LEU A 608 -16.37 -2.80 -6.04
C LEU A 608 -17.27 -1.60 -6.28
N ASN A 609 -17.15 -1.00 -7.46
CA ASN A 609 -17.75 0.29 -7.76
C ASN A 609 -18.56 0.22 -9.04
N ARG A 610 -19.71 0.91 -9.08
CA ARG A 610 -20.41 1.24 -10.32
C ARG A 610 -19.79 2.51 -10.88
N VAL A 611 -19.23 2.43 -12.08
CA VAL A 611 -18.46 3.52 -12.69
C VAL A 611 -19.13 3.90 -14.00
N TYR A 612 -19.48 5.19 -14.16
CA TYR A 612 -19.94 5.73 -15.43
C TYR A 612 -18.74 6.17 -16.29
N VAL A 613 -18.36 5.31 -17.24
CA VAL A 613 -17.23 5.56 -18.15
C VAL A 613 -17.60 6.50 -19.30
N GLY A 614 -18.89 6.70 -19.57
CA GLY A 614 -19.36 7.62 -20.61
C GLY A 614 -18.76 7.31 -21.99
N ASN A 615 -18.35 8.33 -22.72
CA ASN A 615 -17.61 8.18 -23.96
C ASN A 615 -16.12 7.97 -23.64
N ALA A 616 -15.62 6.74 -23.75
CA ALA A 616 -14.25 6.40 -23.36
C ALA A 616 -13.22 6.60 -24.48
N GLU A 617 -12.09 7.24 -24.17
CA GLU A 617 -10.89 7.30 -25.02
C GLU A 617 -10.15 5.97 -24.91
N ILE A 618 -10.12 5.17 -25.98
CA ILE A 618 -9.37 3.91 -26.00
C ILE A 618 -7.90 4.19 -26.32
N LEU A 619 -7.02 3.83 -25.39
CA LEU A 619 -5.58 4.01 -25.50
C LEU A 619 -4.90 2.67 -25.75
N SER A 620 -4.23 2.55 -26.89
CA SER A 620 -3.46 1.36 -27.26
C SER A 620 -1.95 1.52 -27.00
N ALA A 621 -1.45 2.73 -26.76
CA ALA A 621 -0.02 2.99 -26.60
C ALA A 621 0.29 3.85 -25.38
N LYS A 622 1.41 3.58 -24.70
CA LYS A 622 1.87 4.40 -23.56
C LYS A 622 2.50 5.69 -24.08
N ASN A 623 2.04 6.82 -23.58
CA ASN A 623 2.56 8.13 -23.95
C ASN A 623 2.75 9.01 -22.70
N ASP A 624 3.94 9.56 -22.51
CA ASP A 624 4.25 10.40 -21.35
C ASP A 624 3.40 11.69 -21.31
N LEU A 625 2.96 12.20 -22.47
CA LEU A 625 2.05 13.34 -22.54
C LEU A 625 0.67 13.02 -21.96
N ILE A 626 0.24 11.75 -21.95
CA ILE A 626 -1.04 11.33 -21.38
C ILE A 626 -0.98 11.36 -19.86
N LYS A 627 0.15 10.96 -19.26
CA LYS A 627 0.31 10.89 -17.79
C LYS A 627 0.06 12.22 -17.09
N GLU A 628 0.37 13.34 -17.76
CA GLU A 628 0.19 14.67 -17.19
C GLU A 628 -1.21 15.27 -17.44
N ARG A 629 -2.08 14.62 -18.22
CA ARG A 629 -3.42 15.15 -18.52
C ARG A 629 -4.32 15.03 -17.31
N GLU A 630 -4.98 16.13 -16.92
CA GLU A 630 -6.02 16.11 -15.88
C GLU A 630 -7.39 15.64 -16.39
N LYS A 631 -7.56 15.60 -17.70
CA LYS A 631 -8.80 15.23 -18.38
C LYS A 631 -8.47 14.42 -19.64
N PRO A 632 -9.36 13.50 -20.06
CA PRO A 632 -9.29 12.87 -21.39
C PRO A 632 -9.30 13.90 -22.52
N ALA A 633 -9.05 13.46 -23.75
CA ALA A 633 -9.21 14.33 -24.91
C ALA A 633 -10.65 14.89 -25.01
N ASP A 634 -10.79 16.06 -25.62
CA ASP A 634 -12.10 16.68 -25.82
C ASP A 634 -13.04 15.68 -26.51
N SER A 635 -14.30 15.62 -26.05
CA SER A 635 -15.34 14.61 -26.39
C SER A 635 -15.29 13.28 -25.64
N PHE A 636 -14.30 13.05 -24.77
CA PHE A 636 -14.23 11.85 -23.93
C PHE A 636 -14.40 12.16 -22.44
N ASP A 637 -14.99 11.20 -21.73
CA ASP A 637 -15.35 11.30 -20.32
C ASP A 637 -14.45 10.43 -19.42
N SER A 638 -13.74 9.47 -20.01
CA SER A 638 -12.79 8.58 -19.35
C SER A 638 -11.70 8.11 -20.32
N CYS A 639 -10.62 7.54 -19.78
CA CYS A 639 -9.60 6.86 -20.55
C CYS A 639 -9.62 5.36 -20.23
N ILE A 640 -9.58 4.49 -21.24
CA ILE A 640 -9.46 3.05 -21.07
C ILE A 640 -8.23 2.56 -21.82
N ALA A 641 -7.35 1.89 -21.11
CA ALA A 641 -6.34 1.04 -21.72
C ALA A 641 -6.84 -0.40 -21.74
N LEU A 642 -6.95 -0.97 -22.94
CA LEU A 642 -7.29 -2.38 -23.12
C LEU A 642 -6.05 -3.23 -22.88
N SER A 643 -6.19 -4.39 -22.24
CA SER A 643 -5.08 -5.34 -22.13
C SER A 643 -4.67 -5.88 -23.51
N GLN A 644 -3.44 -6.41 -23.61
CA GLN A 644 -2.95 -7.15 -24.78
C GLN A 644 -3.82 -8.36 -25.17
N GLU A 645 -4.66 -8.85 -24.27
CA GLU A 645 -5.61 -9.92 -24.54
C GLU A 645 -6.82 -9.40 -25.31
N LEU A 646 -7.31 -8.21 -24.96
CA LEU A 646 -8.45 -7.57 -25.62
C LEU A 646 -8.04 -6.85 -26.91
N ASP A 647 -6.85 -6.26 -26.93
CA ASP A 647 -6.24 -5.65 -28.11
C ASP A 647 -4.76 -6.06 -28.20
N PRO A 648 -4.40 -6.99 -29.09
CA PRO A 648 -3.02 -7.45 -29.29
C PRO A 648 -2.02 -6.34 -29.66
N LYS A 649 -2.49 -5.17 -30.12
CA LYS A 649 -1.64 -4.01 -30.43
C LYS A 649 -1.39 -3.12 -29.21
N SER A 650 -2.03 -3.42 -28.08
CA SER A 650 -1.92 -2.62 -26.87
C SER A 650 -0.55 -2.75 -26.18
N ASP A 651 -0.02 -1.63 -25.67
CA ASP A 651 1.15 -1.59 -24.79
C ASP A 651 0.81 -1.96 -23.32
N TYR A 652 -0.45 -2.19 -23.03
CA TYR A 652 -0.96 -2.40 -21.68
C TYR A 652 -1.19 -3.89 -21.42
N ARG A 653 -0.68 -4.40 -20.30
CA ARG A 653 -0.79 -5.83 -19.94
C ARG A 653 -2.10 -6.18 -19.25
N SER A 654 -2.71 -5.20 -18.59
CA SER A 654 -3.99 -5.31 -17.87
C SER A 654 -4.92 -4.20 -18.33
N THR A 655 -6.22 -4.45 -18.26
CA THR A 655 -7.21 -3.42 -18.56
C THR A 655 -7.26 -2.41 -17.41
N GLU A 656 -7.00 -1.15 -17.73
CA GLU A 656 -7.01 -0.04 -16.78
C GLU A 656 -7.99 1.03 -17.24
N ILE A 657 -8.74 1.58 -16.29
CA ILE A 657 -9.74 2.61 -16.54
C ILE A 657 -9.41 3.79 -15.64
N CYS A 658 -9.37 4.99 -16.21
CA CYS A 658 -9.15 6.22 -15.47
C CYS A 658 -10.33 7.17 -15.68
N VAL A 659 -10.89 7.65 -14.57
CA VAL A 659 -12.03 8.56 -14.57
C VAL A 659 -11.64 9.86 -13.86
N PRO A 660 -11.87 11.04 -14.47
CA PRO A 660 -11.35 12.30 -13.95
C PRO A 660 -12.14 12.87 -12.76
N LYS A 661 -13.41 12.48 -12.56
CA LYS A 661 -14.29 13.03 -11.51
C LYS A 661 -14.79 11.93 -10.56
N GLY A 662 -14.72 12.19 -9.25
CA GLY A 662 -15.23 11.25 -8.23
C GLY A 662 -16.73 11.01 -8.31
N ALA A 663 -17.48 12.02 -8.74
CA ALA A 663 -18.93 11.94 -8.92
C ALA A 663 -19.38 11.00 -10.06
N GLN A 664 -18.47 10.50 -10.91
CA GLN A 664 -18.79 9.44 -11.89
C GLN A 664 -18.81 8.03 -11.27
N ILE A 665 -18.63 7.90 -9.95
CA ILE A 665 -18.43 6.61 -9.28
C ILE A 665 -19.35 6.47 -8.06
N ILE A 666 -19.97 5.29 -7.94
CA ILE A 666 -20.63 4.85 -6.71
C ILE A 666 -19.84 3.66 -6.16
N PRO A 667 -19.24 3.76 -4.97
CA PRO A 667 -18.70 2.59 -4.28
C PRO A 667 -19.86 1.75 -3.74
N LEU A 668 -20.00 0.52 -4.23
CA LEU A 668 -21.14 -0.35 -3.91
C LEU A 668 -20.82 -1.32 -2.76
N TYR A 669 -19.65 -1.97 -2.84
CA TYR A 669 -19.24 -2.99 -1.88
C TYR A 669 -17.81 -2.77 -1.41
N GLU A 670 -17.60 -2.88 -0.10
CA GLU A 670 -16.29 -3.13 0.49
C GLU A 670 -16.11 -4.64 0.60
N ILE A 671 -15.12 -5.18 -0.12
CA ILE A 671 -14.81 -6.60 -0.12
C ILE A 671 -13.51 -6.79 0.64
N ARG A 672 -13.63 -7.47 1.78
CA ARG A 672 -12.50 -7.89 2.61
C ARG A 672 -12.08 -9.28 2.17
N PHE A 673 -10.79 -9.42 1.92
CA PHE A 673 -10.22 -10.68 1.52
C PHE A 673 -8.88 -10.89 2.20
N THR A 674 -8.48 -12.15 2.29
CA THR A 674 -7.20 -12.58 2.80
C THR A 674 -6.38 -13.20 1.70
N PHE A 675 -5.09 -13.25 1.94
CA PHE A 675 -4.11 -13.74 0.99
C PHE A 675 -3.09 -14.60 1.73
N THR A 676 -3.08 -15.90 1.42
CA THR A 676 -2.20 -16.88 2.05
C THR A 676 -1.42 -17.66 1.00
N PRO A 677 -0.23 -18.21 1.34
CA PRO A 677 0.40 -19.18 0.47
C PRO A 677 -0.56 -20.33 0.20
N ASN A 678 -0.62 -20.80 -1.05
CA ASN A 678 -1.42 -21.97 -1.38
C ASN A 678 -0.67 -23.22 -0.89
N TYR A 679 -1.06 -23.71 0.28
CA TYR A 679 -0.46 -24.88 0.91
C TYR A 679 -0.98 -26.19 0.31
N LEU A 680 -1.97 -26.15 -0.59
CA LEU A 680 -2.27 -27.32 -1.42
C LEU A 680 -1.05 -27.67 -2.27
N LEU A 681 -0.29 -26.69 -2.77
CA LEU A 681 0.96 -26.97 -3.47
C LEU A 681 2.04 -27.51 -2.52
N SER A 682 2.52 -28.73 -2.80
CA SER A 682 3.52 -29.41 -1.97
C SER A 682 4.78 -28.56 -1.74
N ALA A 683 5.24 -27.81 -2.75
CA ALA A 683 6.42 -26.96 -2.64
C ALA A 683 6.23 -25.82 -1.61
N ASN A 684 5.05 -25.20 -1.58
CA ASN A 684 4.72 -24.15 -0.61
C ASN A 684 4.57 -24.72 0.80
N TRP A 685 3.93 -25.89 0.90
CA TRP A 685 3.80 -26.59 2.16
C TRP A 685 5.17 -26.97 2.74
N ASP A 686 6.04 -27.59 1.93
CA ASP A 686 7.39 -27.96 2.34
C ASP A 686 8.23 -26.75 2.77
N LYS A 687 8.09 -25.61 2.08
CA LYS A 687 8.72 -24.35 2.48
C LYS A 687 8.19 -23.86 3.83
N ALA A 688 6.89 -23.95 4.10
CA ALA A 688 6.32 -23.59 5.39
C ALA A 688 6.84 -24.52 6.51
N LEU A 689 6.88 -25.83 6.25
CA LEU A 689 7.42 -26.82 7.19
C LEU A 689 8.88 -26.52 7.56
N ALA A 690 9.71 -26.19 6.57
CA ALA A 690 11.12 -25.86 6.76
C ALA A 690 11.29 -24.56 7.57
N ASN A 691 10.54 -23.51 7.20
CA ASN A 691 10.65 -22.20 7.84
C ASN A 691 10.15 -22.19 9.29
N ASN A 692 9.16 -23.03 9.60
CA ASN A 692 8.52 -23.05 10.92
C ASN A 692 9.09 -24.14 11.84
N GLY A 693 10.06 -24.92 11.39
CA GLY A 693 10.67 -25.98 12.18
C GLY A 693 9.73 -27.15 12.52
N LEU A 694 8.61 -27.32 11.79
CA LEU A 694 7.66 -28.43 12.05
C LEU A 694 8.33 -29.80 11.87
N ALA A 695 9.36 -29.87 11.02
CA ALA A 695 10.18 -31.06 10.79
C ALA A 695 11.09 -31.42 11.98
N ASN A 696 11.25 -30.55 12.99
CA ASN A 696 12.19 -30.75 14.10
C ASN A 696 11.49 -31.14 15.42
N VAL A 697 10.20 -31.48 15.38
CA VAL A 697 9.46 -31.89 16.58
C VAL A 697 9.94 -33.28 17.06
N PRO A 698 10.31 -33.48 18.34
CA PRO A 698 11.08 -34.67 18.77
C PRO A 698 10.34 -36.01 18.80
N SER A 699 9.01 -36.05 18.66
CA SER A 699 8.27 -37.30 18.80
C SER A 699 8.23 -38.09 17.50
N ASP A 700 8.74 -39.33 17.51
CA ASP A 700 8.68 -40.26 16.37
C ASP A 700 7.25 -40.46 15.84
N SER A 701 6.27 -40.43 16.75
CA SER A 701 4.84 -40.55 16.40
C SER A 701 4.35 -39.34 15.60
N PHE A 702 4.76 -38.13 15.98
CA PHE A 702 4.42 -36.89 15.28
C PHE A 702 5.12 -36.82 13.91
N GLN A 703 6.38 -37.21 13.85
CA GLN A 703 7.14 -37.27 12.60
C GLN A 703 6.53 -38.24 11.59
N THR A 704 6.09 -39.40 12.07
CA THR A 704 5.38 -40.39 11.24
C THR A 704 4.05 -39.82 10.72
N LEU A 705 3.29 -39.14 11.57
CA LEU A 705 2.03 -38.50 11.20
C LEU A 705 2.25 -37.41 10.13
N LEU A 706 3.27 -36.56 10.31
CA LEU A 706 3.63 -35.51 9.35
C LEU A 706 4.11 -36.08 8.02
N LYS A 707 4.93 -37.14 8.05
CA LYS A 707 5.39 -37.85 6.84
C LYS A 707 4.21 -38.41 6.03
N ASN A 708 3.27 -39.07 6.71
CA ASN A 708 2.07 -39.62 6.07
C ASN A 708 1.19 -38.50 5.47
N HIS A 709 1.04 -37.40 6.19
CA HIS A 709 0.31 -36.23 5.71
C HIS A 709 0.97 -35.62 4.46
N ARG A 710 2.30 -35.47 4.43
CA ARG A 710 3.04 -34.96 3.25
C ARG A 710 2.88 -35.89 2.04
N ALA A 711 3.02 -37.20 2.23
CA ALA A 711 2.86 -38.18 1.17
C ALA A 711 1.44 -38.14 0.57
N LEU A 712 0.42 -38.01 1.42
CA LEU A 712 -0.96 -37.92 0.97
C LEU A 712 -1.27 -36.59 0.27
N LEU A 713 -0.71 -35.47 0.72
CA LEU A 713 -0.84 -34.19 0.02
C LEU A 713 -0.21 -34.24 -1.38
N ALA A 714 0.96 -34.86 -1.54
CA ALA A 714 1.58 -35.06 -2.86
C ALA A 714 0.66 -35.86 -3.80
N LYS A 715 0.04 -36.93 -3.28
CA LYS A 715 -0.95 -37.71 -4.03
C LYS A 715 -2.21 -36.91 -4.37
N VAL A 716 -2.70 -36.07 -3.47
CA VAL A 716 -3.83 -35.16 -3.75
C VAL A 716 -3.46 -34.21 -4.89
N ASN A 717 -2.25 -33.65 -4.90
CA ASN A 717 -1.80 -32.77 -6.00
C ASN A 717 -1.76 -33.48 -7.35
N GLU A 718 -1.28 -34.72 -7.40
CA GLU A 718 -1.32 -35.54 -8.63
C GLU A 718 -2.76 -35.81 -9.11
N LEU A 719 -3.71 -35.95 -8.18
CA LEU A 719 -5.12 -36.18 -8.50
C LEU A 719 -5.87 -34.91 -8.92
N ILE A 720 -5.50 -33.74 -8.38
CA ILE A 720 -6.03 -32.44 -8.82
C ILE A 720 -5.77 -32.25 -10.32
N ASP A 721 -4.60 -32.67 -10.80
CA ASP A 721 -4.21 -32.52 -12.20
C ASP A 721 -4.87 -33.55 -13.15
N SER A 722 -5.48 -34.63 -12.64
CA SER A 722 -5.96 -35.77 -13.44
C SER A 722 -7.48 -35.96 -13.49
N ASP A 723 -8.27 -34.99 -12.97
CA ASP A 723 -9.75 -35.03 -12.89
C ASP A 723 -10.31 -36.38 -12.39
N ALA A 724 -9.66 -36.93 -11.36
CA ALA A 724 -9.94 -38.28 -10.88
C ALA A 724 -11.15 -38.31 -9.93
N SER A 725 -12.07 -39.27 -10.16
CA SER A 725 -13.31 -39.46 -9.38
C SER A 725 -13.10 -39.74 -7.88
N ASN A 726 -11.88 -40.11 -7.45
CA ASN A 726 -11.57 -40.46 -6.06
C ASN A 726 -10.90 -39.33 -5.25
N ILE A 727 -10.78 -38.13 -5.81
CA ILE A 727 -10.08 -37.00 -5.16
C ILE A 727 -10.71 -36.61 -3.80
N ASN A 728 -12.05 -36.61 -3.71
CA ASN A 728 -12.77 -36.22 -2.50
C ASN A 728 -12.43 -37.12 -1.30
N ALA A 729 -12.30 -38.43 -1.52
CA ALA A 729 -11.93 -39.37 -0.46
C ALA A 729 -10.49 -39.18 0.03
N GLN A 730 -9.57 -38.84 -0.88
CA GLN A 730 -8.18 -38.54 -0.50
C GLN A 730 -8.07 -37.23 0.28
N ILE A 731 -8.85 -36.21 -0.09
CA ILE A 731 -8.92 -34.93 0.65
C ILE A 731 -9.49 -35.16 2.05
N ASP A 732 -10.57 -35.93 2.21
CA ASP A 732 -11.13 -36.26 3.53
C ASP A 732 -10.12 -37.00 4.42
N GLN A 733 -9.38 -37.97 3.86
CA GLN A 733 -8.30 -38.66 4.58
C GLN A 733 -7.18 -37.70 4.99
N LEU A 734 -6.82 -36.75 4.12
CA LEU A 734 -5.80 -35.73 4.40
C LEU A 734 -6.24 -34.78 5.50
N GLN A 735 -7.51 -34.36 5.51
CA GLN A 735 -8.09 -33.54 6.56
C GLN A 735 -8.07 -34.26 7.92
N LYS A 736 -8.43 -35.56 7.94
CA LYS A 736 -8.35 -36.38 9.17
C LYS A 736 -6.93 -36.45 9.73
N LEU A 737 -5.91 -36.59 8.89
CA LEU A 737 -4.51 -36.54 9.33
C LEU A 737 -4.12 -35.16 9.85
N GLY A 738 -4.51 -34.10 9.14
CA GLY A 738 -4.22 -32.72 9.54
C GLY A 738 -4.85 -32.34 10.87
N ASN A 739 -6.09 -32.77 11.14
CA ASN A 739 -6.76 -32.56 12.42
C ASN A 739 -6.04 -33.26 13.59
N LYS A 740 -5.46 -34.45 13.36
CA LYS A 740 -4.60 -35.10 14.37
C LYS A 740 -3.33 -34.31 14.64
N ILE A 741 -2.70 -33.73 13.61
CA ILE A 741 -1.52 -32.87 13.76
C ILE A 741 -1.88 -31.62 14.57
N ILE A 742 -3.00 -30.95 14.24
CA ILE A 742 -3.50 -29.77 14.95
C ILE A 742 -3.75 -30.08 16.43
N TYR A 743 -4.36 -31.22 16.73
CA TYR A 743 -4.58 -31.67 18.10
C TYR A 743 -3.25 -31.78 18.88
N HIS A 744 -2.25 -32.47 18.32
CA HIS A 744 -0.94 -32.61 18.97
C HIS A 744 -0.24 -31.26 19.19
N LEU A 745 -0.24 -30.38 18.19
CA LEU A 745 0.36 -29.05 18.31
C LEU A 745 -0.37 -28.19 19.37
N THR A 746 -1.69 -28.33 19.48
CA THR A 746 -2.50 -27.62 20.47
C THR A 746 -2.17 -28.08 21.88
N GLU A 747 -2.03 -29.39 22.09
CA GLU A 747 -1.60 -29.96 23.37
C GLU A 747 -0.21 -29.44 23.78
N MET A 748 0.77 -29.47 22.86
CA MET A 748 2.11 -28.93 23.12
C MET A 748 2.09 -27.43 23.47
N ARG A 749 1.29 -26.64 22.75
CA ARG A 749 1.12 -25.21 23.01
C ARG A 749 0.50 -24.97 24.38
N ASN A 750 -0.53 -25.72 24.74
CA ASN A 750 -1.21 -25.59 26.03
C ASN A 750 -0.30 -25.98 27.19
N GLN A 751 0.52 -27.04 27.05
CA GLN A 751 1.52 -27.43 28.04
C GLN A 751 2.56 -26.33 28.29
N LEU A 752 3.09 -25.72 27.22
CA LEU A 752 4.03 -24.60 27.35
C LEU A 752 3.37 -23.33 27.89
N GLY A 753 2.11 -23.07 27.53
CA GLY A 753 1.36 -21.91 28.00
C GLY A 753 0.98 -21.95 29.50
N GLN A 754 1.09 -23.11 30.15
CA GLN A 754 0.88 -23.26 31.60
C GLN A 754 2.09 -22.83 32.44
N ILE A 755 3.25 -22.59 31.82
CA ILE A 755 4.46 -22.14 32.51
C ILE A 755 4.32 -20.66 32.85
N GLN A 756 4.32 -20.29 34.14
CA GLN A 756 4.12 -18.91 34.59
C GLN A 756 5.25 -17.94 34.18
N HIS A 757 6.48 -18.45 34.06
CA HIS A 757 7.67 -17.67 33.71
C HIS A 757 8.48 -18.43 32.66
N PRO A 758 8.04 -18.44 31.39
CA PRO A 758 8.75 -19.13 30.34
C PRO A 758 10.13 -18.50 30.12
N ASP A 759 11.16 -19.31 29.93
CA ASP A 759 12.46 -18.82 29.47
C ASP A 759 12.42 -18.37 27.99
N ILE A 760 13.47 -17.72 27.52
CA ILE A 760 13.56 -17.20 26.13
C ILE A 760 13.35 -18.33 25.09
N GLN A 761 13.82 -19.54 25.37
CA GLN A 761 13.68 -20.68 24.46
C GLN A 761 12.24 -21.21 24.45
N GLN A 762 11.58 -21.23 25.60
CA GLN A 762 10.17 -21.59 25.75
C GLN A 762 9.25 -20.56 25.07
N GLU A 763 9.53 -19.27 25.20
CA GLU A 763 8.82 -18.21 24.46
C GLU A 763 8.98 -18.37 22.94
N GLN A 764 10.21 -18.65 22.47
CA GLN A 764 10.47 -18.94 21.06
C GLN A 764 9.72 -20.18 20.57
N SER A 765 9.67 -21.23 21.38
CA SER A 765 8.94 -22.47 21.09
C SER A 765 7.43 -22.24 21.01
N LEU A 766 6.87 -21.45 21.94
CA LEU A 766 5.45 -21.08 21.95
C LEU A 766 5.09 -20.29 20.68
N LYS A 767 5.96 -19.36 20.27
CA LYS A 767 5.80 -18.59 19.03
C LYS A 767 5.86 -19.50 17.80
N GLN A 768 6.78 -20.45 17.76
CA GLN A 768 6.88 -21.43 16.67
C GLN A 768 5.63 -22.32 16.60
N LEU A 769 5.18 -22.90 17.71
CA LEU A 769 3.96 -23.73 17.76
C LEU A 769 2.73 -22.95 17.29
N THR A 770 2.64 -21.68 17.66
CA THR A 770 1.55 -20.79 17.24
C THR A 770 1.55 -20.57 15.72
N ILE A 771 2.72 -20.39 15.12
CA ILE A 771 2.90 -20.28 13.66
C ILE A 771 2.56 -21.61 12.97
N GLN A 772 2.98 -22.74 13.54
CA GLN A 772 2.72 -24.08 13.01
C GLN A 772 1.22 -24.42 13.00
N LEU A 773 0.52 -24.16 14.10
CA LEU A 773 -0.94 -24.33 14.20
C LEU A 773 -1.68 -23.50 13.16
N ARG A 774 -1.29 -22.24 13.01
CA ARG A 774 -1.85 -21.32 12.03
C ARG A 774 -1.71 -21.83 10.60
N ASP A 775 -0.53 -22.31 10.21
CA ASP A 775 -0.30 -22.80 8.85
C ASP A 775 -1.04 -24.12 8.58
N MET A 776 -1.14 -25.00 9.59
CA MET A 776 -1.99 -26.21 9.52
C MET A 776 -3.47 -25.87 9.36
N ASN A 777 -4.00 -24.93 10.15
CA ASN A 777 -5.39 -24.48 10.04
C ASN A 777 -5.68 -23.84 8.67
N THR A 778 -4.70 -23.09 8.13
CA THR A 778 -4.80 -22.50 6.79
C THR A 778 -4.92 -23.60 5.73
N LEU A 779 -4.08 -24.65 5.79
CA LEU A 779 -4.17 -25.78 4.88
C LEU A 779 -5.52 -26.52 5.00
N GLN A 780 -6.01 -26.75 6.23
CA GLN A 780 -7.32 -27.39 6.44
C GLN A 780 -8.47 -26.59 5.84
N THR A 781 -8.40 -25.26 5.94
CA THR A 781 -9.38 -24.35 5.32
C THR A 781 -9.33 -24.48 3.80
N GLN A 782 -8.14 -24.41 3.20
CA GLN A 782 -7.95 -24.56 1.75
C GLN A 782 -8.45 -25.92 1.23
N LEU A 783 -8.21 -27.01 1.96
CA LEU A 783 -8.75 -28.34 1.61
C LEU A 783 -10.28 -28.39 1.65
N THR A 784 -10.88 -27.74 2.65
CA THR A 784 -12.34 -27.65 2.79
C THR A 784 -12.95 -26.87 1.62
N ASP A 785 -12.34 -25.75 1.27
CA ASP A 785 -12.83 -24.89 0.19
C ASP A 785 -12.69 -25.56 -1.17
N TYR A 786 -11.56 -26.23 -1.42
CA TYR A 786 -11.37 -27.05 -2.62
C TYR A 786 -12.45 -28.14 -2.73
N LEU A 787 -12.74 -28.85 -1.64
CA LEU A 787 -13.78 -29.88 -1.62
C LEU A 787 -15.16 -29.31 -1.95
N LYS A 788 -15.52 -28.16 -1.37
CA LYS A 788 -16.79 -27.46 -1.67
C LYS A 788 -16.89 -27.07 -3.15
N GLN A 789 -15.83 -26.50 -3.72
CA GLN A 789 -15.77 -26.12 -5.13
C GLN A 789 -15.92 -27.33 -6.04
N ASN A 790 -15.15 -28.40 -5.81
CA ASN A 790 -15.20 -29.60 -6.62
C ASN A 790 -16.59 -30.26 -6.60
N ILE A 791 -17.26 -30.29 -5.45
CA ILE A 791 -18.65 -30.80 -5.34
C ILE A 791 -19.62 -29.91 -6.11
N ALA A 792 -19.47 -28.58 -6.06
CA ALA A 792 -20.32 -27.65 -6.81
C ALA A 792 -20.12 -27.83 -8.33
N GLU A 793 -18.87 -27.87 -8.79
CA GLU A 793 -18.51 -28.09 -10.20
C GLU A 793 -19.05 -29.43 -10.73
N GLN A 794 -18.98 -30.50 -9.93
CA GLN A 794 -19.56 -31.80 -10.29
C GLN A 794 -21.09 -31.76 -10.41
N LYS A 795 -21.79 -31.03 -9.54
CA LYS A 795 -23.25 -30.86 -9.62
C LYS A 795 -23.65 -30.07 -10.87
N ASP A 796 -22.89 -29.02 -11.19
CA ASP A 796 -23.15 -28.20 -12.39
C ASP A 796 -22.91 -29.01 -13.67
N LYS A 797 -21.84 -29.81 -13.73
CA LYS A 797 -21.59 -30.76 -14.84
C LYS A 797 -22.76 -31.75 -15.00
N GLN A 798 -23.24 -32.35 -13.90
CA GLN A 798 -24.38 -33.28 -13.93
C GLN A 798 -25.70 -32.63 -14.39
N LEU A 799 -25.96 -31.38 -13.97
CA LEU A 799 -27.13 -30.61 -14.42
C LEU A 799 -27.04 -30.27 -15.91
N GLN A 800 -25.85 -29.91 -16.40
CA GLN A 800 -25.62 -29.64 -17.82
C GLN A 800 -25.72 -30.88 -18.70
N GLU A 801 -25.28 -32.05 -18.21
CA GLU A 801 -25.42 -33.32 -18.93
C GLU A 801 -26.89 -33.80 -19.01
N GLN A 802 -27.74 -33.37 -18.08
CA GLN A 802 -29.19 -33.67 -18.10
C GLN A 802 -29.99 -32.74 -19.03
N GLU A 803 -29.50 -31.53 -19.31
CA GLU A 803 -30.10 -30.64 -20.30
C GLU A 803 -29.44 -30.84 -21.68
N GLN A 804 -29.90 -31.83 -22.45
CA GLN A 804 -29.49 -32.04 -23.85
C GLN A 804 -29.87 -30.84 -24.74
N LYS A 805 -28.99 -29.83 -24.82
CA LYS A 805 -28.94 -28.85 -25.91
C LYS A 805 -27.63 -29.03 -26.70
N PRO A 806 -27.62 -28.74 -28.01
CA PRO A 806 -26.43 -28.92 -28.84
C PRO A 806 -25.33 -27.98 -28.34
N VAL A 807 -24.26 -28.57 -27.84
CA VAL A 807 -23.07 -27.87 -27.34
C VAL A 807 -22.24 -27.40 -28.52
N ILE A 808 -22.30 -26.11 -28.85
CA ILE A 808 -21.31 -25.45 -29.74
C ILE A 808 -20.54 -24.33 -29.02
N SER A 809 -20.79 -24.01 -27.74
CA SER A 809 -20.14 -22.82 -27.15
C SER A 809 -19.57 -22.90 -25.72
N SER A 810 -19.57 -24.03 -25.01
CA SER A 810 -19.16 -24.01 -23.58
C SER A 810 -17.80 -24.65 -23.24
N TYR A 811 -17.14 -25.38 -24.15
CA TYR A 811 -15.83 -25.99 -23.84
C TYR A 811 -14.62 -25.07 -24.09
N ALA A 812 -14.84 -23.85 -24.58
CA ALA A 812 -13.76 -22.87 -24.79
C ALA A 812 -13.29 -22.16 -23.50
N SER A 813 -13.99 -22.33 -22.36
CA SER A 813 -13.67 -21.61 -21.11
C SER A 813 -12.70 -22.33 -20.18
N PHE A 814 -12.36 -23.61 -20.43
CA PHE A 814 -11.54 -24.40 -19.50
C PHE A 814 -10.01 -24.29 -19.71
N PHE A 815 -9.54 -23.50 -20.69
CA PHE A 815 -8.10 -23.44 -21.01
C PHE A 815 -7.58 -22.06 -21.45
N THR A 816 -7.32 -21.09 -20.57
CA THR A 816 -6.47 -19.92 -20.92
C THR A 816 -5.59 -19.51 -19.74
N PRO A 817 -4.27 -19.25 -19.94
CA PRO A 817 -3.82 -17.85 -20.08
C PRO A 817 -2.45 -17.60 -20.80
N LYS A 818 -2.23 -18.06 -22.05
CA LYS A 818 -1.05 -17.65 -22.87
C LYS A 818 -1.38 -17.47 -24.36
N TYR A 819 -2.20 -16.47 -24.73
CA TYR A 819 -3.12 -16.65 -25.85
C TYR A 819 -2.80 -16.11 -27.25
N VAL A 820 -1.77 -15.29 -27.53
CA VAL A 820 -1.50 -14.90 -28.95
C VAL A 820 -0.74 -15.99 -29.72
N LEU A 821 0.28 -16.59 -29.10
CA LEU A 821 0.99 -17.74 -29.68
C LEU A 821 0.10 -18.99 -29.65
N LYS A 822 -0.65 -19.17 -28.54
CA LYS A 822 -1.53 -20.32 -28.37
C LYS A 822 -2.78 -20.22 -29.25
N GLN A 823 -3.41 -19.07 -29.51
CA GLN A 823 -4.53 -19.02 -30.49
C GLN A 823 -4.08 -19.38 -31.91
N LYS A 824 -2.94 -18.86 -32.36
CA LYS A 824 -2.38 -19.23 -33.68
C LYS A 824 -1.97 -20.70 -33.75
N ILE A 825 -1.44 -21.27 -32.67
CA ILE A 825 -1.11 -22.70 -32.57
C ILE A 825 -2.37 -23.56 -32.32
N THR A 826 -3.43 -23.04 -31.70
CA THR A 826 -4.67 -23.79 -31.38
C THR A 826 -5.55 -23.92 -32.61
N THR A 827 -5.70 -22.84 -33.39
CA THR A 827 -6.31 -22.93 -34.74
C THR A 827 -5.55 -23.90 -35.65
N LEU A 828 -4.23 -24.03 -35.47
CA LEU A 828 -3.42 -25.05 -36.16
C LEU A 828 -3.48 -26.45 -35.50
N ASN A 829 -3.81 -26.56 -34.22
CA ASN A 829 -3.96 -27.83 -33.50
C ASN A 829 -5.31 -28.49 -33.80
N ASP A 830 -6.33 -27.72 -34.13
CA ASP A 830 -7.60 -28.21 -34.65
C ASP A 830 -7.40 -28.78 -36.07
N ASP A 831 -6.60 -28.12 -36.92
CA ASP A 831 -6.14 -28.68 -38.19
C ASP A 831 -5.22 -29.90 -37.99
N ALA A 832 -4.46 -29.96 -36.88
CA ALA A 832 -3.59 -31.10 -36.51
C ALA A 832 -4.32 -32.19 -35.69
N LEU A 833 -5.66 -32.22 -35.70
CA LEU A 833 -6.44 -33.38 -35.28
C LEU A 833 -6.59 -34.41 -36.40
N ASN A 834 -6.31 -34.01 -37.64
CA ASN A 834 -6.32 -34.92 -38.76
C ASN A 834 -4.91 -35.52 -38.98
N ARG A 835 -4.88 -36.85 -39.14
CA ARG A 835 -3.68 -37.67 -39.39
C ARG A 835 -2.85 -37.10 -40.53
N ASP A 836 -3.50 -36.74 -41.64
CA ASP A 836 -2.84 -36.34 -42.89
C ASP A 836 -2.18 -34.95 -42.80
N THR A 837 -2.49 -34.19 -41.76
CA THR A 837 -2.06 -32.79 -41.58
C THR A 837 -1.21 -32.58 -40.34
N PHE A 838 -1.03 -33.61 -39.48
CA PHE A 838 -0.33 -33.48 -38.19
C PHE A 838 1.10 -32.94 -38.34
N ILE A 839 1.93 -33.56 -39.20
CA ILE A 839 3.32 -33.13 -39.41
C ILE A 839 3.38 -31.69 -39.94
N SER A 840 2.47 -31.33 -40.84
CA SER A 840 2.36 -29.97 -41.39
C SER A 840 1.92 -28.95 -40.32
N GLY A 841 1.00 -29.33 -39.42
CA GLY A 841 0.57 -28.51 -38.29
C GLY A 841 1.68 -28.31 -37.24
N LEU A 842 2.47 -29.36 -36.97
CA LEU A 842 3.64 -29.30 -36.09
C LEU A 842 4.71 -28.35 -36.64
N ILE A 843 5.04 -28.45 -37.93
CA ILE A 843 5.99 -27.55 -38.61
C ILE A 843 5.54 -26.09 -38.52
N LYS A 844 4.27 -25.80 -38.84
CA LYS A 844 3.72 -24.44 -38.72
C LYS A 844 3.76 -23.90 -37.28
N SER A 845 3.50 -24.77 -36.31
CA SER A 845 3.58 -24.42 -34.88
C SER A 845 5.01 -24.07 -34.45
N LEU A 846 6.01 -24.81 -34.96
CA LEU A 846 7.42 -24.52 -34.76
C LEU A 846 7.83 -23.19 -35.42
N ASP A 847 7.37 -22.90 -36.63
CA ASP A 847 7.65 -21.63 -37.32
C ASP A 847 7.14 -20.42 -36.53
N ILE A 848 5.92 -20.50 -35.99
CA ILE A 848 5.34 -19.46 -35.14
C ILE A 848 6.15 -19.28 -33.85
N ALA A 849 6.56 -20.38 -33.21
CA ALA A 849 7.37 -20.34 -31.99
C ALA A 849 8.76 -19.73 -32.24
N LEU A 850 9.39 -20.07 -33.39
CA LEU A 850 10.68 -19.54 -33.81
C LEU A 850 10.61 -18.05 -34.15
N GLU A 851 9.60 -17.61 -34.92
CA GLU A 851 9.39 -16.20 -35.26
C GLU A 851 9.21 -15.35 -33.99
N TYR A 852 8.47 -15.86 -33.00
CA TYR A 852 8.26 -15.16 -31.73
C TYR A 852 9.54 -15.06 -30.89
N ASN A 853 10.32 -16.14 -30.81
CA ASN A 853 11.62 -16.11 -30.12
C ASN A 853 12.60 -15.16 -30.81
N GLN A 854 12.59 -15.10 -32.15
CA GLN A 854 13.42 -14.18 -32.93
C GLN A 854 12.97 -12.71 -32.78
N LYS A 855 11.67 -12.42 -32.77
CA LYS A 855 11.14 -11.05 -32.57
C LYS A 855 11.51 -10.46 -31.20
N LYS A 856 11.54 -11.28 -30.15
CA LYS A 856 12.05 -10.88 -28.82
C LYS A 856 13.54 -10.50 -28.82
N ASN A 857 14.32 -10.97 -29.79
CA ASN A 857 15.72 -10.57 -29.97
C ASN A 857 15.86 -9.23 -30.70
N HIS A 858 14.86 -8.80 -31.49
CA HIS A 858 14.92 -7.59 -32.31
C HIS A 858 14.23 -6.36 -31.69
N SER A 859 13.37 -6.53 -30.68
CA SER A 859 12.65 -5.42 -30.03
C SER A 859 13.50 -4.54 -29.10
N SER A 860 14.79 -4.82 -28.90
CA SER A 860 15.68 -3.99 -28.07
C SER A 860 16.51 -2.99 -28.89
N ARG A 861 15.87 -2.02 -29.55
CA ARG A 861 16.60 -0.92 -30.24
C ARG A 861 17.26 0.10 -29.30
N PHE A 862 17.09 -0.02 -27.98
CA PHE A 862 17.66 0.88 -26.97
C PHE A 862 18.61 0.21 -25.96
N ALA A 863 18.95 -1.07 -26.16
CA ALA A 863 19.98 -1.70 -25.34
C ALA A 863 21.35 -1.46 -25.99
N LEU A 864 22.21 -0.68 -25.31
CA LEU A 864 23.65 -0.66 -25.57
C LEU A 864 24.15 -2.12 -25.71
N SER A 865 24.91 -2.39 -26.78
CA SER A 865 25.34 -3.72 -27.22
C SER A 865 26.19 -4.52 -26.21
N MET A 866 26.49 -3.98 -25.03
CA MET A 866 27.20 -4.68 -23.96
C MET A 866 26.29 -5.48 -23.00
N PHE A 867 24.96 -5.37 -23.07
CA PHE A 867 24.06 -6.01 -22.10
C PHE A 867 22.88 -6.79 -22.71
N SER A 868 22.90 -7.17 -23.99
CA SER A 868 21.96 -8.17 -24.49
C SER A 868 22.38 -9.57 -24.00
N SER A 869 22.18 -9.85 -22.71
CA SER A 869 22.34 -11.19 -22.17
C SER A 869 21.22 -12.07 -22.71
N ASN A 870 21.41 -12.67 -23.88
CA ASN A 870 20.52 -13.71 -24.34
C ASN A 870 20.69 -14.89 -23.38
N PRO A 871 19.67 -15.29 -22.60
CA PRO A 871 19.85 -16.34 -21.62
C PRO A 871 20.22 -17.64 -22.36
N PRO A 872 21.31 -18.34 -21.97
CA PRO A 872 21.79 -19.54 -22.67
C PRO A 872 20.69 -20.59 -22.95
N HIS A 873 19.68 -20.70 -22.07
CA HIS A 873 18.53 -21.58 -22.24
C HIS A 873 17.65 -21.27 -23.46
N ARG A 874 17.47 -19.99 -23.82
CA ARG A 874 16.66 -19.60 -24.99
C ARG A 874 17.36 -19.90 -26.30
N THR A 875 18.67 -19.68 -26.34
CA THR A 875 19.51 -20.01 -27.50
C THR A 875 19.46 -21.50 -27.77
N ARG A 876 19.67 -22.34 -26.73
CA ARG A 876 19.62 -23.80 -26.84
C ARG A 876 18.25 -24.30 -27.31
N LEU A 877 17.17 -23.82 -26.69
CA LEU A 877 15.80 -24.16 -27.07
C LEU A 877 15.48 -23.76 -28.52
N THR A 878 15.91 -22.58 -28.97
CA THR A 878 15.70 -22.12 -30.35
C THR A 878 16.46 -22.97 -31.36
N GLN A 879 17.69 -23.37 -31.05
CA GLN A 879 18.49 -24.25 -31.90
C GLN A 879 17.83 -25.62 -32.09
N GLU A 880 17.30 -26.22 -31.02
CA GLU A 880 16.63 -27.51 -31.11
C GLU A 880 15.30 -27.44 -31.87
N MET A 881 14.51 -26.37 -31.69
CA MET A 881 13.31 -26.17 -32.50
C MET A 881 13.61 -25.99 -34.00
N ILE A 882 14.72 -25.33 -34.36
CA ILE A 882 15.16 -25.21 -35.77
C ILE A 882 15.53 -26.58 -36.33
N ARG A 883 16.34 -27.35 -35.60
CA ARG A 883 16.75 -28.71 -36.00
C ARG A 883 15.55 -29.63 -36.18
N LEU A 884 14.65 -29.65 -35.20
CA LEU A 884 13.43 -30.44 -35.25
C LEU A 884 12.58 -30.07 -36.47
N ARG A 885 12.36 -28.77 -36.72
CA ARG A 885 11.62 -28.30 -37.90
C ARG A 885 12.27 -28.74 -39.21
N GLU A 886 13.59 -28.61 -39.34
CA GLU A 886 14.33 -29.01 -40.55
C GLU A 886 14.27 -30.52 -40.80
N SER A 887 14.32 -31.33 -39.74
CA SER A 887 14.18 -32.78 -39.83
C SER A 887 12.75 -33.19 -40.19
N LEU A 888 11.73 -32.56 -39.60
CA LEU A 888 10.32 -32.81 -39.91
C LEU A 888 9.98 -32.43 -41.37
N ASN A 889 10.57 -31.36 -41.91
CA ASN A 889 10.38 -30.97 -43.32
C ASN A 889 10.90 -32.00 -44.34
N LYS A 890 11.73 -32.96 -43.92
CA LYS A 890 12.28 -34.02 -44.79
C LYS A 890 11.47 -35.32 -44.74
N LEU A 891 10.49 -35.42 -43.84
CA LEU A 891 9.66 -36.61 -43.69
C LEU A 891 8.53 -36.64 -44.71
N ASP A 892 8.09 -37.85 -45.04
CA ASP A 892 6.76 -38.05 -45.59
C ASP A 892 5.73 -37.57 -44.56
N LYS A 893 4.67 -36.87 -45.02
CA LYS A 893 3.63 -36.27 -44.16
C LYS A 893 2.87 -37.31 -43.34
N ASN A 894 2.92 -38.58 -43.74
CA ASN A 894 2.24 -39.69 -43.08
C ASN A 894 3.14 -40.52 -42.15
N ASP A 895 4.44 -40.21 -42.06
CA ASP A 895 5.39 -40.97 -41.23
C ASP A 895 5.38 -40.50 -39.76
N LEU A 896 4.28 -40.82 -39.07
CA LEU A 896 4.07 -40.46 -37.66
C LEU A 896 5.08 -41.12 -36.71
N VAL A 897 5.56 -42.32 -37.06
CA VAL A 897 6.56 -43.08 -36.27
C VAL A 897 7.88 -42.32 -36.25
N GLN A 898 8.37 -41.91 -37.42
CA GLN A 898 9.62 -41.17 -37.52
C GLN A 898 9.47 -39.75 -36.95
N ALA A 899 8.30 -39.11 -37.09
CA ALA A 899 8.03 -37.82 -36.44
C ALA A 899 8.08 -37.91 -34.90
N ASN A 900 7.55 -39.00 -34.31
CA ASN A 900 7.57 -39.24 -32.86
C ASN A 900 8.99 -39.46 -32.35
N LYS A 901 9.79 -40.20 -33.11
CA LYS A 901 11.20 -40.40 -32.82
C LYS A 901 11.96 -39.08 -32.79
N LEU A 902 11.84 -38.25 -33.82
CA LEU A 902 12.52 -36.93 -33.89
C LEU A 902 12.10 -35.99 -32.76
N LEU A 903 10.82 -35.98 -32.40
CA LEU A 903 10.31 -35.14 -31.32
C LEU A 903 10.81 -35.60 -29.95
N SER A 904 10.90 -36.92 -29.75
CA SER A 904 11.45 -37.52 -28.53
C SER A 904 12.94 -37.21 -28.38
N GLU A 905 13.73 -37.37 -29.44
CA GLU A 905 15.16 -37.02 -29.47
C GLU A 905 15.39 -35.53 -29.11
N ALA A 906 14.57 -34.63 -29.65
CA ALA A 906 14.67 -33.20 -29.34
C ALA A 906 14.34 -32.88 -27.87
N LEU A 907 13.36 -33.57 -27.27
CA LEU A 907 12.97 -33.39 -25.87
C LEU A 907 14.03 -33.96 -24.91
N ASP A 908 14.63 -35.09 -25.25
CA ASP A 908 15.70 -35.71 -24.48
C ASP A 908 16.95 -34.83 -24.47
N ASP A 909 17.35 -34.29 -25.62
CA ASP A 909 18.47 -33.35 -25.75
C ASP A 909 18.26 -32.07 -24.92
N LEU A 910 17.03 -31.56 -24.88
CA LEU A 910 16.67 -30.38 -24.07
C LEU A 910 16.65 -30.70 -22.57
N THR A 911 16.16 -31.88 -22.20
CA THR A 911 16.14 -32.38 -20.82
C THR A 911 17.56 -32.55 -20.29
N GLN A 912 18.41 -33.23 -21.04
CA GLN A 912 19.81 -33.46 -20.69
C GLN A 912 20.59 -32.15 -20.58
N ALA A 913 20.36 -31.20 -21.49
CA ALA A 913 20.97 -29.86 -21.40
C ALA A 913 20.53 -29.10 -20.14
N ALA A 914 19.26 -29.23 -19.75
CA ALA A 914 18.73 -28.58 -18.55
C ALA A 914 19.29 -29.20 -17.25
N ASP A 915 19.52 -30.51 -17.23
CA ASP A 915 20.02 -31.23 -16.06
C ASP A 915 21.53 -31.11 -15.88
N ASN A 916 22.28 -31.03 -16.99
CA ASN A 916 23.75 -30.94 -16.95
C ASN A 916 24.27 -29.52 -16.68
N HIS A 917 23.41 -28.50 -16.77
CA HIS A 917 23.83 -27.11 -16.66
C HIS A 917 22.85 -26.28 -15.82
N ASN A 918 23.28 -25.82 -14.64
CA ASN A 918 22.45 -25.05 -13.70
C ASN A 918 21.82 -23.77 -14.32
N ASN A 919 22.49 -23.15 -15.30
CA ASN A 919 21.99 -21.98 -16.04
C ASN A 919 20.97 -22.32 -17.16
N LEU A 920 20.72 -23.60 -17.41
CA LEU A 920 19.76 -24.14 -18.38
C LEU A 920 18.53 -24.81 -17.75
N SER A 921 18.46 -24.90 -16.42
CA SER A 921 17.30 -25.44 -15.68
C SER A 921 15.95 -24.82 -16.09
N ALA A 922 15.96 -23.56 -16.54
CA ALA A 922 14.79 -22.84 -17.06
C ALA A 922 14.23 -23.38 -18.40
N ILE A 923 14.91 -24.31 -19.08
CA ILE A 923 14.39 -24.97 -20.30
C ILE A 923 13.10 -25.74 -19.98
N LYS A 924 13.10 -26.55 -18.91
CA LYS A 924 11.97 -27.43 -18.53
C LYS A 924 10.71 -26.67 -18.15
N THR A 925 10.86 -25.45 -17.63
CA THR A 925 9.74 -24.58 -17.25
C THR A 925 9.29 -23.66 -18.40
N SER A 926 10.00 -23.66 -19.53
CA SER A 926 9.67 -22.81 -20.67
C SER A 926 8.39 -23.27 -21.39
N THR A 927 7.62 -22.31 -21.92
CA THR A 927 6.38 -22.60 -22.67
C THR A 927 6.63 -23.48 -23.90
N ALA A 928 7.74 -23.25 -24.61
CA ALA A 928 8.07 -23.99 -25.82
C ALA A 928 8.39 -25.46 -25.53
N TYR A 929 9.15 -25.75 -24.46
CA TYR A 929 9.41 -27.11 -24.03
C TYR A 929 8.11 -27.85 -23.67
N LYS A 930 7.20 -27.21 -22.93
CA LYS A 930 5.88 -27.77 -22.61
C LYS A 930 5.03 -28.04 -23.85
N ASN A 931 5.07 -27.16 -24.85
CA ASN A 931 4.34 -27.38 -26.10
C ASN A 931 4.89 -28.58 -26.90
N LEU A 932 6.22 -28.73 -26.97
CA LEU A 932 6.85 -29.89 -27.61
C LEU A 932 6.42 -31.21 -26.93
N LEU A 933 6.40 -31.21 -25.59
CA LEU A 933 5.93 -32.36 -24.80
C LEU A 933 4.46 -32.69 -25.08
N GLN A 934 3.59 -31.69 -25.20
CA GLN A 934 2.18 -31.90 -25.56
C GLN A 934 2.02 -32.47 -26.98
N HIS A 935 2.80 -32.00 -27.95
CA HIS A 935 2.79 -32.57 -29.30
C HIS A 935 3.22 -34.05 -29.29
N GLN A 936 4.18 -34.41 -28.44
CA GLN A 936 4.64 -35.80 -28.29
C GLN A 936 3.53 -36.68 -27.71
N GLN A 937 2.87 -36.23 -26.64
CA GLN A 937 1.74 -36.95 -26.03
C GLN A 937 0.61 -37.16 -27.04
N LYS A 938 0.26 -36.14 -27.82
CA LYS A 938 -0.78 -36.24 -28.85
C LYS A 938 -0.41 -37.20 -29.97
N LEU A 939 0.85 -37.18 -30.41
CA LEU A 939 1.35 -38.09 -31.43
C LEU A 939 1.33 -39.55 -30.96
N GLN A 940 1.72 -39.80 -29.70
CA GLN A 940 1.61 -41.13 -29.08
C GLN A 940 0.15 -41.61 -29.03
N GLN A 941 -0.80 -40.73 -28.73
CA GLN A 941 -2.23 -41.06 -28.73
C GLN A 941 -2.73 -41.44 -30.14
N LEU A 942 -2.33 -40.71 -31.18
CA LEU A 942 -2.68 -41.03 -32.57
C LEU A 942 -2.14 -42.40 -32.99
N MET A 943 -0.90 -42.73 -32.61
CA MET A 943 -0.30 -44.04 -32.89
C MET A 943 -1.00 -45.19 -32.12
N LEU A 944 -1.46 -44.92 -30.89
CA LEU A 944 -2.18 -45.91 -30.10
C LEU A 944 -3.55 -46.22 -30.72
N ASN A 945 -4.27 -45.20 -31.19
CA ASN A 945 -5.55 -45.36 -31.88
C ASN A 945 -5.41 -46.19 -33.17
N GLU A 946 -4.32 -45.99 -33.92
CA GLU A 946 -4.05 -46.79 -35.14
C GLU A 946 -3.81 -48.27 -34.81
N THR A 947 -3.13 -48.54 -33.69
CA THR A 947 -2.89 -49.92 -33.24
C THR A 947 -4.19 -50.61 -32.83
N VAL A 948 -5.12 -49.87 -32.20
CA VAL A 948 -6.45 -50.35 -31.82
C VAL A 948 -7.33 -50.56 -33.05
N GLU A 949 -7.39 -49.61 -33.99
CA GLU A 949 -8.16 -49.77 -35.24
C GLU A 949 -7.64 -50.93 -36.10
N LEU A 950 -6.32 -51.13 -36.19
CA LEU A 950 -5.73 -52.29 -36.87
C LEU A 950 -6.07 -53.60 -36.16
N ALA A 951 -6.05 -53.62 -34.83
CA ALA A 951 -6.44 -54.80 -34.05
C ALA A 951 -7.93 -55.12 -34.20
N ASP A 952 -8.80 -54.10 -34.25
CA ASP A 952 -10.24 -54.25 -34.46
C ASP A 952 -10.55 -54.69 -35.89
N LEU A 953 -9.84 -54.16 -36.90
CA LEU A 953 -9.95 -54.61 -38.29
C LEU A 953 -9.41 -56.03 -38.49
N GLN A 954 -8.32 -56.41 -37.82
CA GLN A 954 -7.81 -57.79 -37.83
C GLN A 954 -8.76 -58.74 -37.08
N SER A 955 -9.37 -58.28 -35.98
CA SER A 955 -10.40 -59.03 -35.25
C SER A 955 -11.66 -59.20 -36.10
N ALA A 956 -12.12 -58.16 -36.79
CA ALA A 956 -13.25 -58.21 -37.72
C ALA A 956 -12.97 -59.10 -38.94
N ALA A 957 -11.76 -59.05 -39.52
CA ALA A 957 -11.34 -59.90 -40.62
C ALA A 957 -11.22 -61.38 -40.18
N ASN A 958 -10.74 -61.64 -38.96
CA ASN A 958 -10.69 -63.00 -38.41
C ASN A 958 -12.09 -63.53 -38.08
N ASN A 959 -13.00 -62.69 -37.57
CA ASN A 959 -14.39 -63.05 -37.29
C ASN A 959 -15.23 -63.24 -38.57
N HIS A 960 -14.88 -62.59 -39.69
CA HIS A 960 -15.49 -62.82 -41.00
C HIS A 960 -14.90 -64.01 -41.77
N SER A 961 -13.81 -64.63 -41.30
CA SER A 961 -13.23 -65.83 -41.92
C SER A 961 -13.87 -67.15 -41.45
N VAL A 962 -14.79 -67.10 -40.47
CA VAL A 962 -15.39 -68.29 -39.85
C VAL A 962 -16.87 -68.49 -40.20
N ASP A 963 -17.56 -67.48 -40.76
CA ASP A 963 -18.94 -67.62 -41.23
C ASP A 963 -19.12 -67.02 -42.64
N ASN A 964 -19.64 -67.86 -43.55
CA ASN A 964 -19.98 -67.62 -44.96
C ASN A 964 -18.88 -67.85 -46.02
N GLY A 965 -18.53 -69.13 -46.18
CA GLY A 965 -18.28 -69.68 -47.51
C GLY A 965 -19.59 -69.79 -48.29
N ASN A 966 -20.04 -68.67 -48.89
CA ASN A 966 -20.84 -68.57 -50.13
C ASN A 966 -21.47 -67.17 -50.23
N GLU A 967 -21.45 -66.62 -51.45
CA GLU A 967 -22.03 -65.34 -51.87
C GLU A 967 -21.29 -64.07 -51.42
N LEU A 968 -20.35 -63.59 -52.26
CA LEU A 968 -20.40 -62.24 -52.84
C LEU A 968 -19.22 -62.03 -53.81
N ALA A 969 -19.31 -62.71 -54.95
CA ALA A 969 -18.71 -62.23 -56.18
C ALA A 969 -19.66 -61.21 -56.80
N PHE A 970 -19.70 -59.96 -56.35
CA PHE A 970 -20.23 -58.84 -57.15
C PHE A 970 -19.81 -57.49 -56.51
N LYS A 971 -19.06 -56.70 -57.30
CA LYS A 971 -18.71 -55.27 -57.14
C LYS A 971 -17.48 -54.93 -56.28
N MET A 972 -16.30 -55.02 -56.91
CA MET A 972 -15.28 -53.99 -56.77
C MET A 972 -15.11 -53.30 -58.14
N GLU A 973 -15.59 -52.06 -58.22
CA GLU A 973 -15.02 -50.97 -59.00
C GLU A 973 -15.09 -49.71 -58.14
#